data_AF-A0A968WD96-F1
#
_entry.id   AF-A0A968WD96-F1
#
_cell.length_a   1.000
_cell.length_b   1.000
_cell.length_c   1.000
_cell.angle_alpha   90.00
_cell.angle_beta   90.00
_cell.angle_gamma   90.00
#
_symmetry.space_group_name_H-M   'P 1'
#
loop_
_entity.id
_entity.type
_entity.pdbx_description
1 polymer ?
#
loop_
_entity_poly.entity_id
_entity_poly.type
_entity_poly.pdbx_seq_one_letter_code
_entity_poly.pdbx_strand_id
1 'polypeptide(L)'
;MFAYRRLKGDFKRETGTKLTDDFDLDDFSDVIDEAFGDKDIELMYQLLKADLEGHLQILETPKVINFLSEHLQEQYRDCATGRVIKFQSSMLMTCNRLKNWEICVSGAMPQAYRTKPDGAKVLYHRPPVGNTNVMAVLTNRLLEGEEANPGSIKLNRRTAAALNSDCDGDKPLTALAQDFPSTTQEIQFKTQPENRYPESVLPTKAAYCGSFEKIALEAANDNIGIVANLAMKAIAIESECSKIPADEQREFLANLSANLARCTFGNLPKEAEHLRELLNDFNEYNHRFVTENQGSKNAFQDYLMTVQEPELKNTLNRKEVTEGLAKAKQLFHHLSGVIDQQLKIEGQSGKSALRSDPEVIKICTELCVYPQVYGLEDRNEKWAYLDKPIRSNLHTAIDLLVQESNQHFESNALTPRPLSQFRDLFRDIDFNSSQLEIAANIKQQYERLIRAAYDIKQEVEANRHQPNLRMVAKSCKGNQIEIRLNQKDTKHPQTYALSQMQISLLKDKNQYKAFAVIPGETAINKRGQIVPAKKQLGLLTEASIIVNKDNFQTLHHKSKSNWIKLGKLDININPALNPSHEKAAFKLAYEYAAKIRENIPDKERLVTAAAMWNLSTKRVKEEYDMNKRAGAVFAIFGEEIKQQLHQLQFTELTVVGTHRDACEHKGKVWKGETVPIRIELAPSYIDLSSQGRWLIADGKKLGMFSPSDAQMIVGTSGKATITSEASSGVIIITPKGNSIEVNKLKSGAFADVDWSKQNYQATVTISVQPSRNPQKPDIGVAMIKDKKLGELKPESFEKLTAVLKAHNIPVQGYTVKGSITASSPSAAKVVIDASTVEYPESWNQHQQSESSQDRFLLAQQMQANRTLEVAPIIHAFLSTQDKTMVEGKLNTVSWNPQTQEITLWTNGSSNPKMRVKYSDGEYQALPIGNTVEEIEANGLSEADVQHFQQIAPSIYARIARNQSIKMNNIIENSY
;
A
#
# COMPACT_ATOMS: atom_id res chain seq x y z
N MET A 1 28.57 4.30 14.46
CA MET A 1 29.55 4.25 13.36
C MET A 1 29.24 3.04 12.46
N PHE A 2 28.06 3.04 11.82
CA PHE A 2 27.61 2.04 10.84
C PHE A 2 27.48 2.75 9.50
N ALA A 3 28.24 2.29 8.50
CA ALA A 3 28.38 2.97 7.22
C ALA A 3 27.18 2.68 6.30
N TYR A 4 26.21 3.59 6.31
CA TYR A 4 25.16 3.68 5.28
C TYR A 4 25.78 4.03 3.93
N ARG A 5 25.77 3.07 2.98
CA ARG A 5 25.99 3.38 1.56
C ARG A 5 24.76 4.10 1.02
N ARG A 6 24.89 5.42 0.84
CA ARG A 6 24.00 6.26 0.03
C ARG A 6 23.82 5.63 -1.37
N LEU A 7 22.65 5.06 -1.64
CA LEU A 7 22.15 4.91 -3.01
C LEU A 7 21.43 6.21 -3.41
N LYS A 8 22.21 7.26 -3.67
CA LYS A 8 21.77 8.35 -4.56
C LYS A 8 22.26 7.98 -5.96
N GLY A 9 21.41 7.30 -6.72
CA GLY A 9 21.64 7.04 -8.14
C GLY A 9 21.11 8.20 -8.96
N ASP A 10 21.97 9.16 -9.27
CA ASP A 10 21.75 10.10 -10.37
C ASP A 10 21.60 9.28 -11.68
N PHE A 11 20.42 9.31 -12.30
CA PHE A 11 20.22 8.79 -13.65
C PHE A 11 20.97 9.65 -14.67
N LYS A 12 22.29 9.40 -14.82
CA LYS A 12 23.06 9.85 -15.98
C LYS A 12 22.88 8.85 -17.12
N ARG A 13 22.21 9.30 -18.19
CA ARG A 13 22.20 8.64 -19.50
C ARG A 13 23.58 8.77 -20.14
N GLU A 14 24.36 7.69 -20.16
CA GLU A 14 25.46 7.53 -21.11
C GLU A 14 25.37 6.18 -21.83
N THR A 15 24.86 6.27 -23.06
CA THR A 15 25.26 5.55 -24.28
C THR A 15 25.45 4.03 -24.25
N GLY A 16 24.56 3.35 -24.99
CA GLY A 16 25.03 2.44 -26.05
C GLY A 16 25.14 0.96 -25.72
N THR A 17 24.08 0.33 -25.21
CA THR A 17 23.82 -1.11 -25.42
C THR A 17 22.31 -1.33 -25.47
N LYS A 18 21.85 -2.20 -26.38
CA LYS A 18 20.43 -2.52 -26.58
C LYS A 18 19.77 -2.84 -25.24
N LEU A 19 18.84 -1.97 -24.81
CA LEU A 19 17.89 -2.27 -23.74
C LEU A 19 17.11 -3.52 -24.16
N THR A 20 17.23 -4.56 -23.37
CA THR A 20 16.27 -5.67 -23.36
C THR A 20 15.03 -5.18 -22.63
N ASP A 21 13.88 -5.39 -23.26
CA ASP A 21 12.54 -4.95 -22.83
C ASP A 21 12.02 -5.70 -21.59
N ASP A 22 12.77 -5.71 -20.49
CA ASP A 22 12.27 -6.17 -19.19
C ASP A 22 11.93 -4.94 -18.33
N PHE A 23 10.72 -4.43 -18.55
CA PHE A 23 10.09 -3.39 -17.73
C PHE A 23 9.18 -4.06 -16.70
N ASP A 24 9.52 -3.89 -15.42
CA ASP A 24 8.87 -4.54 -14.27
C ASP A 24 7.52 -3.90 -13.92
N LEU A 25 6.59 -4.73 -13.47
CA LEU A 25 5.18 -4.41 -13.24
C LEU A 25 4.87 -4.12 -11.76
N ASP A 26 5.79 -3.47 -11.04
CA ASP A 26 5.74 -3.40 -9.58
C ASP A 26 4.92 -2.26 -8.97
N ASP A 27 4.73 -1.12 -9.63
CA ASP A 27 4.10 0.08 -9.02
C ASP A 27 2.55 0.06 -9.00
N PHE A 28 1.99 -1.14 -9.06
CA PHE A 28 0.88 -1.35 -9.98
C PHE A 28 -0.32 -2.09 -9.35
N SER A 29 -0.10 -3.02 -8.43
CA SER A 29 -1.18 -3.80 -7.80
C SER A 29 -2.16 -2.93 -6.97
N ASP A 30 -1.68 -1.84 -6.34
CA ASP A 30 -2.49 -0.85 -5.61
C ASP A 30 -3.80 -0.35 -6.28
N VAL A 31 -3.87 -0.22 -7.61
CA VAL A 31 -5.07 0.33 -8.30
C VAL A 31 -6.03 -0.72 -8.77
N ILE A 32 -5.51 -1.90 -9.00
CA ILE A 32 -6.32 -3.05 -9.38
C ILE A 32 -7.37 -3.30 -8.28
N ASP A 33 -6.94 -3.17 -7.03
CA ASP A 33 -7.79 -3.27 -5.85
C ASP A 33 -8.72 -2.05 -5.66
N GLU A 34 -8.24 -0.81 -5.89
CA GLU A 34 -9.10 0.40 -5.81
C GLU A 34 -10.15 0.50 -6.94
N ALA A 35 -9.85 0.01 -8.14
CA ALA A 35 -10.73 0.14 -9.30
C ALA A 35 -11.80 -0.97 -9.38
N PHE A 36 -11.47 -2.20 -8.99
CA PHE A 36 -12.34 -3.39 -9.11
C PHE A 36 -12.13 -4.44 -8.02
N GLY A 37 -11.71 -4.03 -6.82
CA GLY A 37 -11.39 -4.89 -5.68
C GLY A 37 -12.17 -6.19 -5.62
N ASP A 38 -13.49 -6.16 -5.78
CA ASP A 38 -14.33 -7.36 -5.69
C ASP A 38 -13.88 -8.58 -6.51
N LYS A 39 -13.32 -8.46 -7.73
CA LYS A 39 -12.96 -9.64 -8.54
C LYS A 39 -11.53 -10.14 -8.36
N ASP A 40 -10.55 -9.24 -8.32
CA ASP A 40 -9.15 -9.63 -8.11
C ASP A 40 -8.86 -9.95 -6.64
N ILE A 41 -9.49 -9.24 -5.69
CA ILE A 41 -9.45 -9.60 -4.26
C ILE A 41 -10.14 -10.94 -4.05
N GLU A 42 -11.30 -11.20 -4.69
CA GLU A 42 -11.96 -12.50 -4.59
C GLU A 42 -11.06 -13.62 -5.15
N LEU A 43 -10.43 -13.41 -6.31
CA LEU A 43 -9.50 -14.40 -6.87
C LEU A 43 -8.29 -14.64 -5.97
N MET A 44 -7.63 -13.58 -5.49
CA MET A 44 -6.50 -13.68 -4.57
C MET A 44 -6.92 -14.34 -3.26
N TYR A 45 -8.08 -13.98 -2.71
CA TYR A 45 -8.64 -14.61 -1.52
C TYR A 45 -8.91 -16.10 -1.74
N GLN A 46 -9.49 -16.48 -2.88
CA GLN A 46 -9.71 -17.88 -3.23
C GLN A 46 -8.40 -18.67 -3.38
N LEU A 47 -7.36 -18.05 -3.96
CA LEU A 47 -6.03 -18.64 -4.08
C LEU A 47 -5.36 -18.81 -2.72
N LEU A 48 -5.37 -17.76 -1.89
CA LEU A 48 -4.82 -17.80 -0.54
C LEU A 48 -5.54 -18.84 0.32
N LYS A 49 -6.86 -18.88 0.26
CA LYS A 49 -7.67 -19.88 0.96
C LYS A 49 -7.31 -21.30 0.51
N ALA A 50 -7.23 -21.53 -0.81
CA ALA A 50 -6.86 -22.85 -1.34
C ALA A 50 -5.44 -23.26 -0.95
N ASP A 51 -4.49 -22.30 -0.88
CA ASP A 51 -3.13 -22.59 -0.46
C ASP A 51 -3.02 -22.87 1.05
N LEU A 52 -3.80 -22.15 1.88
CA LEU A 52 -3.90 -22.35 3.32
C LEU A 52 -4.56 -23.69 3.68
N GLU A 53 -5.57 -24.11 2.91
CA GLU A 53 -6.20 -25.43 3.03
C GLU A 53 -5.32 -26.55 2.46
N GLY A 54 -4.37 -26.20 1.59
CA GLY A 54 -3.46 -27.11 0.91
C GLY A 54 -2.06 -27.12 1.54
N HIS A 55 -1.09 -26.53 0.82
CA HIS A 55 0.33 -26.77 1.07
C HIS A 55 1.24 -25.52 1.21
N LEU A 56 0.68 -24.32 1.38
CA LEU A 56 1.41 -23.05 1.60
C LEU A 56 2.51 -22.77 0.56
N GLN A 57 2.21 -23.03 -0.71
CA GLN A 57 3.17 -23.09 -1.81
C GLN A 57 3.44 -21.72 -2.46
N ILE A 58 2.45 -20.82 -2.48
CA ILE A 58 2.53 -19.54 -3.21
C ILE A 58 2.60 -18.31 -2.30
N LEU A 59 2.49 -18.48 -0.98
CA LEU A 59 2.43 -17.39 0.00
C LEU A 59 3.63 -16.44 -0.05
N GLU A 60 4.79 -16.94 -0.45
CA GLU A 60 6.03 -16.16 -0.53
C GLU A 60 6.36 -15.71 -1.96
N THR A 61 5.43 -15.87 -2.90
CA THR A 61 5.59 -15.32 -4.25
C THR A 61 5.54 -13.79 -4.20
N PRO A 62 6.28 -13.08 -5.08
CA PRO A 62 6.25 -11.61 -5.09
C PRO A 62 4.85 -11.04 -5.27
N LYS A 63 3.96 -11.69 -6.04
CA LYS A 63 2.57 -11.25 -6.21
C LYS A 63 1.76 -11.32 -4.92
N VAL A 64 1.85 -12.44 -4.19
CA VAL A 64 1.11 -12.62 -2.94
C VAL A 64 1.66 -11.70 -1.85
N ILE A 65 2.98 -11.65 -1.68
CA ILE A 65 3.60 -10.79 -0.68
C ILE A 65 3.26 -9.32 -0.94
N ASN A 66 3.33 -8.88 -2.19
CA ASN A 66 2.94 -7.51 -2.51
C ASN A 66 1.46 -7.26 -2.18
N PHE A 67 0.55 -8.15 -2.58
CA PHE A 67 -0.87 -8.03 -2.25
C PHE A 67 -1.12 -7.93 -0.73
N LEU A 68 -0.46 -8.77 0.06
CA LEU A 68 -0.56 -8.74 1.52
C LEU A 68 0.06 -7.47 2.12
N SER A 69 1.21 -7.02 1.60
CA SER A 69 1.86 -5.80 2.05
C SER A 69 1.02 -4.56 1.74
N GLU A 70 0.41 -4.48 0.56
CA GLU A 70 -0.53 -3.41 0.17
C GLU A 70 -1.77 -3.42 1.09
N HIS A 71 -2.34 -4.61 1.36
CA HIS A 71 -3.46 -4.75 2.29
C HIS A 71 -3.12 -4.28 3.71
N LEU A 72 -1.93 -4.63 4.21
CA LEU A 72 -1.47 -4.23 5.55
C LEU A 72 -0.99 -2.78 5.60
N GLN A 73 -0.58 -2.19 4.47
CA GLN A 73 -0.05 -0.84 4.40
C GLN A 73 -1.02 0.18 5.01
N GLU A 74 -2.30 0.13 4.62
CA GLU A 74 -3.31 1.06 5.12
C GLU A 74 -3.51 0.87 6.63
N GLN A 75 -3.48 -0.37 7.14
CA GLN A 75 -3.63 -0.66 8.56
C GLN A 75 -2.46 -0.08 9.38
N TYR A 76 -1.21 -0.26 8.92
CA TYR A 76 -0.05 0.34 9.56
C TYR A 76 -0.09 1.87 9.50
N ARG A 77 -0.47 2.45 8.36
CA ARG A 77 -0.65 3.92 8.24
C ARG A 77 -1.75 4.42 9.18
N ASP A 78 -2.85 3.70 9.31
CA ASP A 78 -3.94 4.07 10.20
C ASP A 78 -3.53 4.00 11.67
N CYS A 79 -2.71 3.02 12.05
CA CYS A 79 -2.11 2.95 13.38
C CYS A 79 -1.19 4.14 13.63
N ALA A 80 -0.24 4.37 12.72
CA ALA A 80 0.79 5.41 12.85
C ALA A 80 0.22 6.83 12.84
N THR A 81 -0.90 7.05 12.15
CA THR A 81 -1.56 8.36 12.05
C THR A 81 -2.71 8.53 13.05
N GLY A 82 -3.00 7.52 13.87
CA GLY A 82 -4.08 7.53 14.85
C GLY A 82 -5.49 7.40 14.25
N ARG A 83 -5.63 7.08 12.96
CA ARG A 83 -6.94 6.85 12.30
C ARG A 83 -7.65 5.59 12.80
N VAL A 84 -6.93 4.68 13.47
CA VAL A 84 -7.54 3.57 14.23
C VAL A 84 -8.44 4.07 15.36
N ILE A 85 -8.22 5.29 15.88
CA ILE A 85 -9.08 5.90 16.90
C ILE A 85 -10.36 6.40 16.24
N LYS A 86 -11.48 5.73 16.51
CA LYS A 86 -12.78 6.05 15.91
C LYS A 86 -13.62 6.92 16.85
N PHE A 87 -14.20 7.98 16.28
CA PHE A 87 -15.21 8.83 16.94
C PHE A 87 -16.57 8.66 16.27
N GLN A 88 -17.65 8.83 17.03
CA GLN A 88 -19.00 8.79 16.47
C GLN A 88 -19.34 10.13 15.81
N SER A 89 -19.70 10.10 14.53
CA SER A 89 -20.17 11.26 13.76
C SER A 89 -21.69 11.24 13.60
N SER A 90 -22.35 12.39 13.79
CA SER A 90 -23.79 12.51 13.55
C SER A 90 -24.15 13.96 13.20
N MET A 91 -25.29 14.17 12.53
CA MET A 91 -25.70 15.49 12.08
C MET A 91 -26.05 16.38 13.27
N LEU A 92 -25.51 17.61 13.30
CA LEU A 92 -25.79 18.56 14.38
C LEU A 92 -27.17 19.22 14.22
N MET A 93 -27.93 19.21 15.30
CA MET A 93 -29.15 19.97 15.47
C MET A 93 -29.06 20.84 16.72
N THR A 94 -29.81 21.95 16.75
CA THR A 94 -29.98 22.72 17.97
C THR A 94 -31.26 22.32 18.71
N CYS A 95 -31.20 22.33 20.05
CA CYS A 95 -32.33 22.05 20.91
C CYS A 95 -32.35 23.00 22.10
N ASN A 96 -33.46 23.72 22.28
CA ASN A 96 -33.64 24.66 23.38
C ASN A 96 -33.95 23.98 24.73
N ARG A 97 -34.23 22.66 24.73
CA ARG A 97 -34.43 21.85 25.96
C ARG A 97 -33.12 21.59 26.70
N LEU A 98 -31.97 21.72 26.02
CA LEU A 98 -30.64 21.55 26.59
C LEU A 98 -30.15 22.87 27.19
N LYS A 99 -29.50 22.80 28.36
CA LYS A 99 -28.79 23.94 28.94
C LYS A 99 -27.48 24.19 28.19
N ASN A 100 -26.84 25.32 28.48
CA ASN A 100 -25.50 25.58 27.98
C ASN A 100 -24.56 24.45 28.43
N TRP A 101 -23.71 23.98 27.52
CA TRP A 101 -22.74 22.90 27.74
C TRP A 101 -23.33 21.51 28.00
N GLU A 102 -24.62 21.33 27.70
CA GLU A 102 -25.26 20.02 27.59
C GLU A 102 -25.34 19.58 26.12
N ILE A 103 -25.22 18.27 25.90
CA ILE A 103 -25.35 17.60 24.60
C ILE A 103 -26.35 16.46 24.73
N CYS A 104 -27.15 16.17 23.70
CA CYS A 104 -27.92 14.92 23.63
C CYS A 104 -27.35 14.06 22.52
N VAL A 105 -26.84 12.88 22.89
CA VAL A 105 -26.44 11.82 21.96
C VAL A 105 -27.27 10.58 22.28
N SER A 106 -28.39 10.39 21.59
CA SER A 106 -29.28 9.24 21.76
C SER A 106 -28.69 8.04 21.00
N GLY A 107 -28.02 7.15 21.73
CA GLY A 107 -27.21 6.06 21.17
C GLY A 107 -27.98 4.89 20.53
N ALA A 108 -29.08 5.12 19.81
CA ALA A 108 -29.86 4.03 19.16
C ALA A 108 -29.24 3.57 17.82
N MET A 109 -27.93 3.29 17.80
CA MET A 109 -27.24 2.65 16.68
C MET A 109 -26.93 1.18 17.03
N PRO A 110 -26.78 0.28 16.05
CA PRO A 110 -26.58 -1.15 16.30
C PRO A 110 -25.40 -1.45 17.23
N GLN A 111 -25.56 -2.53 18.00
CA GLN A 111 -24.80 -3.16 19.11
C GLN A 111 -23.29 -2.91 19.31
N ALA A 112 -22.57 -2.32 18.36
CA ALA A 112 -21.15 -2.00 18.45
C ALA A 112 -20.83 -0.65 19.15
N TYR A 113 -21.80 0.25 19.30
CA TYR A 113 -21.59 1.56 19.92
C TYR A 113 -22.26 1.64 21.30
N ARG A 114 -21.47 1.86 22.36
CA ARG A 114 -22.00 2.09 23.71
C ARG A 114 -22.95 3.29 23.69
N THR A 115 -24.19 3.08 24.11
CA THR A 115 -25.12 4.16 24.46
C THR A 115 -24.43 5.08 25.46
N LYS A 116 -24.36 6.38 25.16
CA LYS A 116 -23.76 7.35 26.07
C LYS A 116 -24.75 7.59 27.22
N PRO A 117 -24.41 7.29 28.49
CA PRO A 117 -25.36 7.42 29.59
C PRO A 117 -25.79 8.86 29.83
N ASP A 118 -26.97 9.07 30.42
CA ASP A 118 -27.35 10.38 30.95
C ASP A 118 -26.34 10.83 32.01
N GLY A 119 -25.95 12.11 32.00
CA GLY A 119 -24.93 12.68 32.89
C GLY A 119 -23.47 12.37 32.52
N ALA A 120 -23.21 11.49 31.54
CA ALA A 120 -21.85 11.14 31.15
C ALA A 120 -21.10 12.34 30.54
N LYS A 121 -19.78 12.38 30.72
CA LYS A 121 -18.93 13.36 30.03
C LYS A 121 -18.61 12.88 28.62
N VAL A 122 -18.82 13.77 27.66
CA VAL A 122 -18.70 13.47 26.22
C VAL A 122 -17.72 14.46 25.61
N LEU A 123 -16.68 13.92 24.95
CA LEU A 123 -15.82 14.70 24.09
C LEU A 123 -16.61 15.12 22.86
N TYR A 124 -16.46 16.38 22.48
CA TYR A 124 -17.03 16.97 21.28
C TYR A 124 -15.92 17.65 20.50
N HIS A 125 -15.88 17.44 19.19
CA HIS A 125 -15.13 18.32 18.30
C HIS A 125 -15.76 18.42 16.91
N ARG A 126 -15.52 19.55 16.24
CA ARG A 126 -15.98 19.77 14.87
C ARG A 126 -14.80 19.88 13.90
N PRO A 127 -14.69 18.99 12.89
CA PRO A 127 -13.71 19.12 11.82
C PRO A 127 -14.00 20.29 10.85
N PRO A 128 -12.99 20.85 10.16
CA PRO A 128 -11.56 20.64 10.41
C PRO A 128 -11.12 21.29 11.73
N VAL A 129 -10.18 20.66 12.42
CA VAL A 129 -9.66 21.14 13.71
C VAL A 129 -8.38 21.93 13.47
N GLY A 130 -8.43 23.25 13.60
CA GLY A 130 -7.22 24.09 13.59
C GLY A 130 -6.49 24.10 14.93
N ASN A 131 -7.22 24.01 16.05
CA ASN A 131 -6.71 23.90 17.41
C ASN A 131 -7.83 23.46 18.39
N THR A 132 -7.56 23.43 19.69
CA THR A 132 -8.53 22.95 20.70
C THR A 132 -9.72 23.88 20.94
N ASN A 133 -9.78 25.08 20.35
CA ASN A 133 -10.90 26.02 20.57
C ASN A 133 -12.24 25.50 20.04
N VAL A 134 -12.22 24.55 19.11
CA VAL A 134 -13.40 23.86 18.56
C VAL A 134 -13.69 22.51 19.24
N MET A 135 -13.01 22.23 20.36
CA MET A 135 -13.20 21.03 21.18
C MET A 135 -13.86 21.39 22.51
N ALA A 136 -14.62 20.45 23.08
CA ALA A 136 -15.22 20.61 24.41
C ALA A 136 -15.46 19.28 25.11
N VAL A 137 -15.59 19.34 26.43
CA VAL A 137 -16.13 18.26 27.25
C VAL A 137 -17.52 18.66 27.72
N LEU A 138 -18.54 18.01 27.16
CA LEU A 138 -19.95 18.32 27.38
C LEU A 138 -20.58 17.30 28.34
N THR A 139 -21.69 17.66 28.95
CA THR A 139 -22.48 16.72 29.78
C THR A 139 -23.62 16.17 28.94
N ASN A 140 -23.67 14.85 28.79
CA ASN A 140 -24.74 14.20 28.06
C ASN A 140 -26.05 14.34 28.83
N ARG A 141 -27.11 14.75 28.15
CA ARG A 141 -28.47 14.84 28.64
C ARG A 141 -29.39 14.12 27.66
N LEU A 142 -29.88 12.96 28.04
CA LEU A 142 -30.84 12.22 27.23
C LEU A 142 -32.19 12.93 27.28
N LEU A 143 -32.74 13.20 26.10
CA LEU A 143 -34.03 13.82 25.94
C LEU A 143 -35.07 12.76 25.61
N GLU A 144 -36.21 12.82 26.28
CA GLU A 144 -37.35 11.93 26.02
C GLU A 144 -37.80 12.05 24.55
N GLY A 145 -38.04 10.90 23.91
CA GLY A 145 -38.44 10.78 22.50
C GLY A 145 -37.29 10.77 21.49
N GLU A 146 -36.03 11.02 21.90
CA GLU A 146 -34.88 11.09 20.98
C GLU A 146 -34.25 9.75 20.64
N GLU A 147 -34.67 8.66 21.29
CA GLU A 147 -34.27 7.29 20.95
C GLU A 147 -34.63 6.92 19.50
N ALA A 148 -35.62 7.60 18.90
CA ALA A 148 -36.02 7.44 17.50
C ALA A 148 -35.15 8.21 16.48
N ASN A 149 -34.18 9.04 16.93
CA ASN A 149 -33.34 9.89 16.05
C ASN A 149 -31.83 9.61 16.18
N PRO A 150 -31.36 8.37 15.97
CA PRO A 150 -29.97 7.96 16.23
C PRO A 150 -28.90 8.64 15.36
N GLY A 151 -29.31 9.27 14.25
CA GLY A 151 -28.41 9.97 13.33
C GLY A 151 -28.12 11.42 13.69
N SER A 152 -28.58 11.91 14.84
CA SER A 152 -28.46 13.32 15.24
C SER A 152 -27.78 13.53 16.60
N ILE A 153 -26.99 14.60 16.69
CA ILE A 153 -26.48 15.16 17.94
C ILE A 153 -27.23 16.46 18.19
N LYS A 154 -27.68 16.70 19.42
CA LYS A 154 -28.33 17.97 19.78
C LYS A 154 -27.48 18.79 20.73
N LEU A 155 -27.37 20.09 20.46
CA LEU A 155 -26.73 21.07 21.33
C LEU A 155 -27.66 22.23 21.63
N ASN A 156 -27.42 22.93 22.74
CA ASN A 156 -27.97 24.27 22.91
C ASN A 156 -27.42 25.20 21.81
N ARG A 157 -28.26 26.09 21.26
CA ARG A 157 -27.87 27.05 20.21
C ARG A 157 -26.64 27.91 20.58
N ARG A 158 -26.52 28.32 21.84
CA ARG A 158 -25.37 29.10 22.32
C ARG A 158 -24.10 28.25 22.36
N THR A 159 -24.20 26.99 22.77
CA THR A 159 -23.08 26.05 22.77
C THR A 159 -22.62 25.71 21.36
N ALA A 160 -23.54 25.47 20.42
CA ALA A 160 -23.18 25.28 19.01
C ALA A 160 -22.41 26.49 18.45
N ALA A 161 -22.92 27.71 18.67
CA ALA A 161 -22.25 28.93 18.22
C ALA A 161 -20.87 29.14 18.88
N ALA A 162 -20.73 28.88 20.19
CA ALA A 162 -19.46 29.00 20.90
C ALA A 162 -18.39 28.00 20.42
N LEU A 163 -18.84 26.85 19.90
CA LEU A 163 -17.98 25.81 19.32
C LEU A 163 -17.85 25.96 17.79
N ASN A 164 -18.18 27.14 17.26
CA ASN A 164 -18.14 27.47 15.83
C ASN A 164 -18.87 26.45 14.95
N SER A 165 -19.97 25.88 15.45
CA SER A 165 -20.78 24.88 14.77
C SER A 165 -22.14 25.46 14.36
N ASP A 166 -22.68 25.00 13.24
CA ASP A 166 -24.02 25.36 12.77
C ASP A 166 -24.87 24.12 12.42
N CYS A 167 -26.03 24.31 11.80
CA CYS A 167 -26.94 23.21 11.45
C CYS A 167 -27.16 23.11 9.94
N ASP A 168 -26.22 23.60 9.11
CA ASP A 168 -26.34 23.55 7.64
C ASP A 168 -25.79 22.26 7.00
N GLY A 169 -25.40 21.30 7.84
CA GLY A 169 -24.84 20.01 7.45
C GLY A 169 -23.67 19.55 8.33
N ASP A 170 -23.28 20.32 9.33
CA ASP A 170 -22.20 19.99 10.26
C ASP A 170 -22.39 18.60 10.91
N LYS A 171 -21.31 17.84 10.94
CA LYS A 171 -21.24 16.48 11.52
C LYS A 171 -20.14 16.38 12.59
N PRO A 172 -20.37 16.92 13.80
CA PRO A 172 -19.40 16.82 14.87
C PRO A 172 -19.12 15.38 15.28
N LEU A 173 -17.96 15.19 15.88
CA LEU A 173 -17.43 13.92 16.35
C LEU A 173 -17.52 13.85 17.87
N THR A 174 -17.97 12.70 18.39
CA THR A 174 -18.17 12.47 19.82
C THR A 174 -17.62 11.14 20.31
N ALA A 175 -17.11 11.14 21.55
CA ALA A 175 -16.66 9.95 22.27
C ALA A 175 -16.95 10.10 23.78
N LEU A 176 -16.96 9.00 24.53
CA LEU A 176 -17.03 9.08 25.99
C LEU A 176 -15.68 9.57 26.53
N ALA A 177 -15.72 10.56 27.42
CA ALA A 177 -14.50 11.15 27.98
C ALA A 177 -13.68 10.14 28.80
N GLN A 178 -14.34 9.17 29.45
CA GLN A 178 -13.67 8.13 30.23
C GLN A 178 -12.78 7.20 29.38
N ASP A 179 -13.07 7.07 28.08
CA ASP A 179 -12.29 6.23 27.17
C ASP A 179 -10.98 6.94 26.78
N PHE A 180 -10.90 8.26 26.99
CA PHE A 180 -9.76 9.12 26.65
C PHE A 180 -9.43 10.09 27.80
N PRO A 181 -9.00 9.59 28.97
CA PRO A 181 -8.84 10.41 30.17
C PRO A 181 -7.77 11.51 29.99
N SER A 182 -6.62 11.19 29.39
CA SER A 182 -5.55 12.16 29.14
C SER A 182 -5.96 13.24 28.14
N THR A 183 -6.62 12.86 27.04
CA THR A 183 -7.15 13.81 26.04
C THR A 183 -8.22 14.71 26.66
N THR A 184 -9.09 14.15 27.52
CA THR A 184 -10.10 14.91 28.25
C THR A 184 -9.47 15.97 29.14
N GLN A 185 -8.43 15.61 29.90
CA GLN A 185 -7.70 16.55 30.75
C GLN A 185 -7.02 17.63 29.92
N GLU A 186 -6.40 17.29 28.78
CA GLU A 186 -5.77 18.26 27.89
C GLU A 186 -6.80 19.24 27.30
N ILE A 187 -7.95 18.75 26.83
CA ILE A 187 -9.02 19.62 26.31
C ILE A 187 -9.52 20.55 27.41
N GLN A 188 -9.77 20.03 28.62
CA GLN A 188 -10.21 20.85 29.75
C GLN A 188 -9.19 21.92 30.12
N PHE A 189 -7.90 21.57 30.15
CA PHE A 189 -6.81 22.50 30.43
C PHE A 189 -6.72 23.59 29.34
N LYS A 190 -6.68 23.22 28.06
CA LYS A 190 -6.53 24.14 26.92
C LYS A 190 -7.78 24.96 26.59
N THR A 191 -8.94 24.62 27.16
CA THR A 191 -10.19 25.39 26.98
C THR A 191 -10.43 26.40 28.09
N GLN A 192 -9.58 26.43 29.14
CA GLN A 192 -9.58 27.51 30.12
C GLN A 192 -9.19 28.84 29.46
N PRO A 193 -9.80 29.98 29.85
CA PRO A 193 -9.55 31.28 29.21
C PRO A 193 -8.07 31.67 29.09
N GLU A 194 -7.25 31.31 30.07
CA GLU A 194 -5.82 31.61 30.13
C GLU A 194 -4.94 30.72 29.23
N ASN A 195 -5.43 29.55 28.82
CA ASN A 195 -4.70 28.57 28.02
C ASN A 195 -5.25 28.43 26.60
N ARG A 196 -6.29 29.20 26.27
CA ARG A 196 -7.02 29.11 25.01
C ARG A 196 -6.20 29.74 23.89
N TYR A 197 -6.22 29.10 22.72
CA TYR A 197 -5.60 29.66 21.53
C TYR A 197 -6.27 31.00 21.16
N PRO A 198 -5.56 31.92 20.49
CA PRO A 198 -6.16 33.17 20.03
C PRO A 198 -7.45 32.93 19.23
N GLU A 199 -8.49 33.71 19.53
CA GLU A 199 -9.78 33.60 18.86
C GLU A 199 -9.68 34.08 17.41
N SER A 200 -10.20 33.27 16.48
CA SER A 200 -10.30 33.57 15.07
C SER A 200 -11.73 33.96 14.69
N VAL A 201 -11.88 34.97 13.82
CA VAL A 201 -13.17 35.54 13.43
C VAL A 201 -13.61 34.99 12.09
N LEU A 202 -14.88 34.58 11.99
CA LEU A 202 -15.45 34.13 10.72
C LEU A 202 -15.66 35.34 9.79
N PRO A 203 -15.02 35.38 8.60
CA PRO A 203 -15.15 36.52 7.69
C PRO A 203 -16.51 36.51 6.95
N THR A 204 -16.93 37.68 6.48
CA THR A 204 -18.12 37.82 5.63
C THR A 204 -17.89 37.19 4.26
N LYS A 205 -18.81 36.34 3.80
CA LYS A 205 -18.71 35.65 2.51
C LYS A 205 -18.63 36.62 1.32
N ALA A 206 -17.67 36.42 0.43
CA ALA A 206 -17.61 37.04 -0.90
C ALA A 206 -18.28 36.15 -1.97
N ALA A 207 -18.93 36.77 -2.96
CA ALA A 207 -19.58 36.10 -4.08
C ALA A 207 -18.60 35.72 -5.21
N TYR A 208 -18.90 34.64 -5.92
CA TYR A 208 -18.18 34.21 -7.12
C TYR A 208 -18.52 35.03 -8.37
N CYS A 209 -17.53 35.24 -9.24
CA CYS A 209 -17.66 36.03 -10.47
C CYS A 209 -17.04 35.33 -11.70
N GLY A 210 -17.84 35.04 -12.72
CA GLY A 210 -17.34 34.45 -13.98
C GLY A 210 -18.35 33.53 -14.66
N SER A 211 -17.88 32.74 -15.64
CA SER A 211 -18.67 31.63 -16.19
C SER A 211 -18.79 30.48 -15.17
N PHE A 212 -19.75 29.58 -15.39
CA PHE A 212 -19.94 28.41 -14.53
C PHE A 212 -18.67 27.56 -14.39
N GLU A 213 -17.94 27.33 -15.49
CA GLU A 213 -16.69 26.56 -15.50
C GLU A 213 -15.60 27.23 -14.68
N LYS A 214 -15.49 28.56 -14.79
CA LYS A 214 -14.54 29.33 -13.98
C LYS A 214 -14.89 29.23 -12.49
N ILE A 215 -16.17 29.40 -12.15
CA ILE A 215 -16.64 29.29 -10.76
C ILE A 215 -16.41 27.87 -10.23
N ALA A 216 -16.69 26.85 -11.02
CA ALA A 216 -16.47 25.46 -10.64
C ALA A 216 -14.98 25.16 -10.38
N LEU A 217 -14.08 25.67 -11.23
CA LEU A 217 -12.63 25.54 -11.02
C LEU A 217 -12.16 26.28 -9.77
N GLU A 218 -12.66 27.50 -9.55
CA GLU A 218 -12.30 28.28 -8.35
C GLU A 218 -12.85 27.61 -7.08
N ALA A 219 -14.07 27.09 -7.09
CA ALA A 219 -14.70 26.40 -5.96
C ALA A 219 -14.12 25.02 -5.67
N ALA A 220 -13.64 24.30 -6.69
CA ALA A 220 -12.99 23.00 -6.51
C ALA A 220 -11.57 23.11 -5.92
N ASN A 221 -10.93 24.28 -6.04
CA ASN A 221 -9.61 24.53 -5.48
C ASN A 221 -9.72 25.18 -4.11
N ASP A 222 -9.45 24.39 -3.08
CA ASP A 222 -9.25 24.86 -1.72
C ASP A 222 -7.88 24.44 -1.17
N ASN A 223 -7.39 25.19 -0.19
CA ASN A 223 -6.16 24.87 0.52
C ASN A 223 -6.45 24.27 1.90
N ILE A 224 -7.65 23.73 2.16
CA ILE A 224 -8.05 23.26 3.51
C ILE A 224 -7.03 22.26 4.04
N GLY A 225 -6.66 21.26 3.23
CA GLY A 225 -5.68 20.25 3.62
C GLY A 225 -4.28 20.84 3.88
N ILE A 226 -3.85 21.81 3.08
CA ILE A 226 -2.54 22.47 3.23
C ILE A 226 -2.50 23.27 4.54
N VAL A 227 -3.52 24.09 4.78
CA VAL A 227 -3.59 24.95 5.97
C VAL A 227 -3.83 24.13 7.23
N ALA A 228 -4.65 23.08 7.18
CA ALA A 228 -4.84 22.16 8.29
C ALA A 228 -3.54 21.42 8.66
N ASN A 229 -2.78 20.94 7.66
CA ASN A 229 -1.48 20.33 7.92
C ASN A 229 -0.48 21.31 8.55
N LEU A 230 -0.53 22.57 8.15
CA LEU A 230 0.29 23.61 8.75
C LEU A 230 -0.10 23.87 10.21
N ALA A 231 -1.39 23.85 10.53
CA ALA A 231 -1.87 23.96 11.91
C ALA A 231 -1.39 22.76 12.76
N MET A 232 -1.49 21.54 12.23
CA MET A 232 -0.97 20.34 12.88
C MET A 232 0.55 20.42 13.13
N LYS A 233 1.32 20.96 12.17
CA LYS A 233 2.76 21.21 12.35
C LYS A 233 3.03 22.18 13.48
N ALA A 234 2.35 23.33 13.51
CA ALA A 234 2.54 24.31 14.60
C ALA A 234 2.23 23.70 15.98
N ILE A 235 1.15 22.93 16.09
CA ILE A 235 0.77 22.24 17.35
C ILE A 235 1.78 21.15 17.73
N ALA A 236 2.32 20.42 16.74
CA ALA A 236 3.36 19.42 16.99
C ALA A 236 4.63 20.08 17.55
N ILE A 237 5.06 21.21 16.99
CA ILE A 237 6.22 21.96 17.46
C ILE A 237 5.97 22.57 18.85
N GLU A 238 4.78 23.13 19.09
CA GLU A 238 4.36 23.59 20.42
C GLU A 238 4.45 22.46 21.47
N SER A 239 3.97 21.26 21.11
CA SER A 239 4.05 20.07 21.96
C SER A 239 5.51 19.66 22.19
N GLU A 240 6.35 19.67 21.16
CA GLU A 240 7.76 19.28 21.28
C GLU A 240 8.51 20.17 22.27
N CYS A 241 8.26 21.48 22.23
CA CYS A 241 8.84 22.43 23.18
C CYS A 241 8.53 22.08 24.65
N SER A 242 7.45 21.33 24.90
CA SER A 242 7.08 20.87 26.25
C SER A 242 7.56 19.47 26.59
N LYS A 243 7.82 18.61 25.59
CA LYS A 243 8.07 17.17 25.78
C LYS A 243 9.52 16.76 25.56
N ILE A 244 10.32 17.59 24.92
CA ILE A 244 11.71 17.28 24.58
C ILE A 244 12.55 16.93 25.83
N PRO A 245 13.35 15.85 25.79
CA PRO A 245 14.24 15.44 26.88
C PRO A 245 15.23 16.53 27.30
N ALA A 246 15.54 16.57 28.60
CA ALA A 246 16.35 17.66 29.19
C ALA A 246 17.77 17.78 28.62
N ASP A 247 18.34 16.68 28.14
CA ASP A 247 19.64 16.59 27.49
C ASP A 247 19.64 17.07 26.03
N GLU A 248 18.49 17.05 25.35
CA GLU A 248 18.32 17.50 23.96
C GLU A 248 17.83 18.96 23.85
N GLN A 249 17.20 19.48 24.91
CA GLN A 249 16.58 20.82 24.97
C GLN A 249 17.45 21.95 24.41
N ARG A 250 18.74 21.92 24.72
CA ARG A 250 19.66 23.00 24.35
C ARG A 250 19.96 22.99 22.85
N GLU A 251 20.24 21.83 22.29
CA GLU A 251 20.53 21.68 20.86
C GLU A 251 19.29 22.03 20.03
N PHE A 252 18.12 21.54 20.47
CA PHE A 252 16.85 21.87 19.85
C PHE A 252 16.56 23.37 19.85
N LEU A 253 16.71 24.04 21.01
CA LEU A 253 16.52 25.48 21.09
C LEU A 253 17.49 26.23 20.17
N ALA A 254 18.76 25.83 20.11
CA ALA A 254 19.74 26.47 19.24
C ALA A 254 19.36 26.35 17.76
N ASN A 255 18.98 25.16 17.31
CA ASN A 255 18.55 24.92 15.92
C ASN A 255 17.25 25.66 15.60
N LEU A 256 16.29 25.68 16.53
CA LEU A 256 15.03 26.41 16.38
C LEU A 256 15.28 27.92 16.29
N SER A 257 16.07 28.49 17.20
CA SER A 257 16.44 29.91 17.17
C SER A 257 17.13 30.27 15.85
N ALA A 258 18.06 29.43 15.38
CA ALA A 258 18.75 29.66 14.11
C ALA A 258 17.80 29.62 12.90
N ASN A 259 16.76 28.79 12.93
CA ASN A 259 15.73 28.74 11.90
C ASN A 259 14.82 29.98 11.94
N LEU A 260 14.28 30.31 13.12
CA LEU A 260 13.39 31.45 13.32
C LEU A 260 14.06 32.79 13.02
N ALA A 261 15.33 32.95 13.38
CA ALA A 261 16.12 34.16 13.11
C ALA A 261 16.33 34.43 11.60
N ARG A 262 16.18 33.42 10.74
CA ARG A 262 16.24 33.61 9.28
C ARG A 262 14.92 34.13 8.71
N CYS A 263 13.82 33.95 9.43
CA CYS A 263 12.49 34.39 9.04
C CYS A 263 12.22 35.86 9.40
N THR A 264 13.07 36.50 10.22
CA THR A 264 12.85 37.84 10.78
C THR A 264 13.21 39.03 9.88
N PHE A 265 13.63 38.80 8.63
CA PHE A 265 14.14 39.86 7.75
C PHE A 265 13.09 40.55 6.85
N GLY A 266 11.78 40.35 7.09
CA GLY A 266 10.69 40.90 6.27
C GLY A 266 9.60 41.64 7.04
N ASN A 267 8.75 42.37 6.31
CA ASN A 267 7.48 42.86 6.83
C ASN A 267 6.57 41.64 7.08
N LEU A 268 6.04 41.51 8.30
CA LEU A 268 5.06 40.48 8.60
C LEU A 268 3.70 40.95 8.07
N PRO A 269 2.86 40.04 7.56
CA PRO A 269 1.45 40.36 7.33
C PRO A 269 0.79 40.87 8.60
N LYS A 270 -0.24 41.71 8.45
CA LYS A 270 -0.94 42.36 9.57
C LYS A 270 -1.43 41.34 10.61
N GLU A 271 -1.86 40.18 10.15
CA GLU A 271 -2.37 39.06 10.95
C GLU A 271 -1.26 38.42 11.82
N ALA A 272 -0.01 38.47 11.38
CA ALA A 272 1.15 37.90 12.08
C ALA A 272 2.02 38.94 12.81
N GLU A 273 1.70 40.23 12.69
CA GLU A 273 2.52 41.32 13.24
C GLU A 273 2.72 41.24 14.76
N HIS A 274 1.73 40.72 15.49
CA HIS A 274 1.81 40.49 16.94
C HIS A 274 2.85 39.42 17.34
N LEU A 275 3.34 38.61 16.40
CA LEU A 275 4.41 37.63 16.64
C LEU A 275 5.80 38.27 16.64
N ARG A 276 5.93 39.53 16.18
CA ARG A 276 7.23 40.20 15.97
C ARG A 276 8.10 40.22 17.22
N GLU A 277 7.52 40.52 18.38
CA GLU A 277 8.25 40.60 19.64
C GLU A 277 8.88 39.24 20.01
N LEU A 278 8.09 38.17 19.97
CA LEU A 278 8.57 36.81 20.21
C LEU A 278 9.63 36.40 19.19
N LEU A 279 9.45 36.73 17.91
CA LEU A 279 10.44 36.43 16.87
C LEU A 279 11.77 37.18 17.08
N ASN A 280 11.72 38.42 17.60
CA ASN A 280 12.91 39.18 17.95
C ASN A 280 13.69 38.54 19.11
N ASP A 281 13.00 37.95 20.10
CA ASP A 281 13.66 37.19 21.16
C ASP A 281 14.51 36.04 20.57
N PHE A 282 14.02 35.35 19.54
CA PHE A 282 14.75 34.26 18.90
C PHE A 282 15.97 34.71 18.10
N ASN A 283 15.99 35.96 17.60
CA ASN A 283 17.21 36.57 17.08
C ASN A 283 18.26 36.71 18.18
N GLU A 284 17.86 37.18 19.37
CA GLU A 284 18.76 37.30 20.51
C GLU A 284 19.30 35.93 20.94
N TYR A 285 18.42 34.92 21.10
CA TYR A 285 18.87 33.55 21.40
C TYR A 285 19.86 33.04 20.35
N ASN A 286 19.58 33.22 19.05
CA ASN A 286 20.48 32.81 17.98
C ASN A 286 21.84 33.52 18.08
N HIS A 287 21.87 34.84 18.33
CA HIS A 287 23.12 35.58 18.57
C HIS A 287 23.88 35.08 19.80
N ARG A 288 23.18 34.63 20.84
CA ARG A 288 23.82 34.07 22.03
C ARG A 288 24.40 32.67 21.78
N PHE A 289 23.84 31.91 20.83
CA PHE A 289 24.37 30.62 20.39
C PHE A 289 25.51 30.75 19.35
N VAL A 290 25.51 31.78 18.51
CA VAL A 290 26.46 31.98 17.39
C VAL A 290 27.38 33.18 17.63
N THR A 291 28.71 33.00 17.71
CA THR A 291 29.63 34.16 17.60
C THR A 291 29.63 34.72 16.18
N GLU A 292 29.66 36.04 16.03
CA GLU A 292 29.86 36.78 14.78
C GLU A 292 31.01 36.17 13.94
N ASN A 293 30.68 35.26 13.02
CA ASN A 293 31.39 35.00 11.78
C ASN A 293 30.69 33.88 11.03
N GLN A 294 29.77 34.26 10.13
CA GLN A 294 29.73 33.73 8.77
C GLN A 294 28.69 34.53 7.98
N GLY A 295 29.20 35.49 7.21
CA GLY A 295 28.42 36.15 6.17
C GLY A 295 28.05 35.13 5.09
N SER A 296 26.81 34.67 5.08
CA SER A 296 26.22 34.06 3.90
C SER A 296 24.78 34.53 3.77
N LYS A 297 24.62 35.63 3.05
CA LYS A 297 23.37 35.98 2.37
C LYS A 297 23.26 35.03 1.18
N ASN A 298 22.47 33.95 1.26
CA ASN A 298 22.00 33.27 0.04
C ASN A 298 20.73 32.44 0.29
N ALA A 299 20.00 32.25 -0.81
CA ALA A 299 18.56 32.00 -0.89
C ALA A 299 18.06 30.62 -0.40
N PHE A 300 16.74 30.57 -0.19
CA PHE A 300 15.86 29.45 0.19
C PHE A 300 16.13 28.06 -0.47
N GLN A 301 16.96 27.98 -1.51
CA GLN A 301 17.20 26.75 -2.28
C GLN A 301 18.33 25.86 -1.75
N ASP A 302 19.22 26.34 -0.87
CA ASP A 302 20.35 25.54 -0.37
C ASP A 302 20.04 24.70 0.88
N TYR A 303 18.83 24.80 1.45
CA TYR A 303 18.50 24.20 2.76
C TYR A 303 17.99 22.75 2.72
N LEU A 304 17.93 22.11 1.54
CA LEU A 304 17.66 20.66 1.43
C LEU A 304 18.90 19.79 1.73
N MET A 305 20.00 20.39 2.16
CA MET A 305 21.19 19.69 2.63
C MET A 305 21.33 19.90 4.15
N THR A 306 21.38 18.78 4.88
CA THR A 306 21.73 18.61 6.30
C THR A 306 22.39 19.85 6.90
N VAL A 307 21.70 20.52 7.82
CA VAL A 307 22.25 21.58 8.65
C VAL A 307 23.49 21.02 9.34
N GLN A 308 24.65 21.61 9.06
CA GLN A 308 25.84 21.35 9.89
C GLN A 308 25.50 21.82 11.30
N GLU A 309 25.68 20.94 12.28
CA GLU A 309 25.48 21.20 13.70
C GLU A 309 26.15 22.54 14.07
N PRO A 310 25.42 23.52 14.63
CA PRO A 310 26.04 24.74 15.09
C PRO A 310 27.09 24.39 16.16
N GLU A 311 28.31 24.93 16.04
CA GLU A 311 29.33 24.78 17.10
C GLU A 311 28.83 25.48 18.38
N LEU A 312 28.19 24.72 19.28
CA LEU A 312 27.55 25.21 20.49
C LEU A 312 28.58 25.73 21.50
N LYS A 313 28.67 27.05 21.70
CA LYS A 313 29.38 27.63 22.87
C LYS A 313 28.48 27.76 24.09
N ASN A 314 29.08 27.58 25.27
CA ASN A 314 28.45 27.50 26.61
C ASN A 314 28.07 28.87 27.20
N THR A 315 27.10 29.57 26.61
CA THR A 315 26.65 30.90 27.11
C THR A 315 25.30 30.88 27.81
N LEU A 316 24.40 29.95 27.47
CA LEU A 316 23.07 29.81 28.08
C LEU A 316 23.08 28.73 29.16
N ASN A 317 22.57 29.08 30.34
CA ASN A 317 22.35 28.12 31.42
C ASN A 317 21.01 27.37 31.25
N ARG A 318 20.79 26.33 32.05
CA ARG A 318 19.58 25.47 31.96
C ARG A 318 18.27 26.24 32.14
N LYS A 319 18.25 27.26 33.01
CA LYS A 319 17.07 28.09 33.24
C LYS A 319 16.72 28.91 32.00
N GLU A 320 17.73 29.52 31.37
CA GLU A 320 17.55 30.30 30.15
C GLU A 320 17.12 29.44 28.95
N VAL A 321 17.61 28.20 28.86
CA VAL A 321 17.12 27.23 27.85
C VAL A 321 15.64 26.91 28.08
N THR A 322 15.24 26.69 29.34
CA THR A 322 13.84 26.42 29.70
C THR A 322 12.93 27.62 29.38
N GLU A 323 13.40 28.84 29.68
CA GLU A 323 12.70 30.08 29.33
C GLU A 323 12.56 30.26 27.81
N GLY A 324 13.60 29.95 27.05
CA GLY A 324 13.57 29.98 25.58
C GLY A 324 12.55 29.01 24.98
N LEU A 325 12.47 27.78 25.52
CA LEU A 325 11.47 26.80 25.11
C LEU A 325 10.03 27.21 25.50
N ALA A 326 9.85 27.86 26.65
CA ALA A 326 8.56 28.42 27.05
C ALA A 326 8.10 29.54 26.09
N LYS A 327 9.03 30.42 25.67
CA LYS A 327 8.76 31.43 24.64
C LYS A 327 8.45 30.78 23.28
N ALA A 328 9.13 29.68 22.93
CA ALA A 328 8.89 28.98 21.67
C ALA A 328 7.50 28.37 21.65
N LYS A 329 7.11 27.71 22.74
CA LYS A 329 5.76 27.23 22.94
C LYS A 329 4.73 28.35 22.75
N GLN A 330 4.94 29.51 23.36
CA GLN A 330 4.04 30.66 23.20
C GLN A 330 3.97 31.16 21.75
N LEU A 331 5.10 31.22 21.04
CA LEU A 331 5.15 31.61 19.62
C LEU A 331 4.29 30.68 18.77
N PHE A 332 4.47 29.36 18.88
CA PHE A 332 3.71 28.38 18.09
C PHE A 332 2.24 28.32 18.50
N HIS A 333 1.94 28.58 19.77
CA HIS A 333 0.57 28.72 20.26
C HIS A 333 -0.13 29.91 19.58
N HIS A 334 0.52 31.08 19.50
CA HIS A 334 -0.05 32.23 18.79
C HIS A 334 -0.11 32.03 17.26
N LEU A 335 0.93 31.41 16.68
CA LEU A 335 0.98 31.07 15.26
C LEU A 335 -0.18 30.16 14.85
N SER A 336 -0.55 29.18 15.70
CA SER A 336 -1.72 28.32 15.46
C SER A 336 -3.02 29.14 15.32
N GLY A 337 -3.18 30.23 16.07
CA GLY A 337 -4.32 31.15 15.92
C GLY A 337 -4.33 31.88 14.56
N VAL A 338 -3.16 32.31 14.07
CA VAL A 338 -3.02 32.90 12.72
C VAL A 338 -3.39 31.90 11.63
N ILE A 339 -2.94 30.65 11.78
CA ILE A 339 -3.23 29.59 10.81
C ILE A 339 -4.72 29.21 10.86
N ASP A 340 -5.33 29.12 12.04
CA ASP A 340 -6.76 28.82 12.21
C ASP A 340 -7.66 29.88 11.56
N GLN A 341 -7.26 31.15 11.59
CA GLN A 341 -7.93 32.21 10.84
C GLN A 341 -7.95 31.95 9.32
N GLN A 342 -6.81 31.50 8.77
CA GLN A 342 -6.71 31.15 7.35
C GLN A 342 -7.51 29.86 7.03
N LEU A 343 -7.51 28.89 7.95
CA LEU A 343 -8.27 27.65 7.80
C LEU A 343 -9.78 27.92 7.77
N LYS A 344 -10.26 28.88 8.57
CA LYS A 344 -11.67 29.32 8.52
C LYS A 344 -12.07 29.95 7.18
N ILE A 345 -11.15 30.68 6.54
CA ILE A 345 -11.38 31.23 5.19
C ILE A 345 -11.50 30.08 4.18
N GLU A 346 -10.54 29.14 4.20
CA GLU A 346 -10.51 28.00 3.27
C GLU A 346 -11.68 27.03 3.51
N GLY A 347 -12.11 26.81 4.75
CA GLY A 347 -13.27 25.99 5.08
C GLY A 347 -14.59 26.52 4.49
N GLN A 348 -14.62 27.76 4.01
CA GLN A 348 -15.75 28.35 3.30
C GLN A 348 -15.57 28.38 1.79
N SER A 349 -14.50 27.81 1.23
CA SER A 349 -14.16 27.88 -0.20
C SER A 349 -15.35 27.49 -1.09
N GLY A 350 -16.09 26.43 -0.79
CA GLY A 350 -17.27 26.03 -1.59
C GLY A 350 -18.47 26.99 -1.52
N LYS A 351 -18.51 27.88 -0.52
CA LYS A 351 -19.61 28.83 -0.26
C LYS A 351 -19.18 30.30 -0.46
N SER A 352 -17.89 30.56 -0.69
CA SER A 352 -17.33 31.91 -0.80
C SER A 352 -16.12 31.98 -1.71
N ALA A 353 -15.98 33.08 -2.45
CA ALA A 353 -14.81 33.37 -3.28
C ALA A 353 -13.56 33.80 -2.48
N LEU A 354 -13.64 33.96 -1.16
CA LEU A 354 -12.48 34.29 -0.33
C LEU A 354 -11.48 33.12 -0.29
N ARG A 355 -10.19 33.43 -0.30
CA ARG A 355 -9.10 32.46 -0.22
C ARG A 355 -8.09 32.89 0.84
N SER A 356 -7.37 31.93 1.40
CA SER A 356 -6.29 32.22 2.34
C SER A 356 -5.26 33.15 1.69
N ASP A 357 -4.66 34.00 2.51
CA ASP A 357 -3.64 34.93 2.08
C ASP A 357 -2.33 34.16 1.81
N PRO A 358 -1.82 34.12 0.56
CA PRO A 358 -0.60 33.40 0.24
C PRO A 358 0.64 33.89 1.00
N GLU A 359 0.71 35.18 1.37
CA GLU A 359 1.82 35.73 2.14
C GLU A 359 1.77 35.25 3.60
N VAL A 360 0.57 35.18 4.18
CA VAL A 360 0.36 34.61 5.53
C VAL A 360 0.69 33.11 5.55
N ILE A 361 0.22 32.35 4.56
CA ILE A 361 0.54 30.91 4.48
C ILE A 361 2.03 30.69 4.29
N LYS A 362 2.69 31.49 3.44
CA LYS A 362 4.13 31.42 3.22
C LYS A 362 4.91 31.66 4.52
N ILE A 363 4.63 32.74 5.25
CA ILE A 363 5.37 33.02 6.50
C ILE A 363 5.10 31.95 7.55
N CYS A 364 3.86 31.47 7.70
CA CYS A 364 3.55 30.39 8.63
C CYS A 364 4.27 29.09 8.26
N THR A 365 4.41 28.80 6.97
CA THR A 365 5.18 27.66 6.46
C THR A 365 6.65 27.80 6.78
N GLU A 366 7.24 28.98 6.54
CA GLU A 366 8.64 29.28 6.85
C GLU A 366 8.94 29.11 8.35
N LEU A 367 8.05 29.58 9.23
CA LEU A 367 8.17 29.42 10.69
C LEU A 367 8.02 27.97 11.17
N CYS A 368 7.34 27.11 10.39
CA CYS A 368 7.15 25.69 10.70
C CYS A 368 8.12 24.76 9.94
N VAL A 369 9.22 25.28 9.39
CA VAL A 369 10.23 24.47 8.69
C VAL A 369 11.01 23.57 9.65
N TYR A 370 11.26 24.05 10.87
CA TYR A 370 12.00 23.31 11.89
C TYR A 370 11.22 23.22 13.22
N PRO A 371 11.23 22.06 13.89
CA PRO A 371 11.67 20.77 13.36
C PRO A 371 10.79 20.26 12.22
N GLN A 372 11.34 19.37 11.39
CA GLN A 372 10.52 18.61 10.45
C GLN A 372 9.63 17.63 11.23
N VAL A 373 8.34 17.58 10.87
CA VAL A 373 7.35 16.70 11.50
C VAL A 373 7.05 15.54 10.55
N TYR A 374 7.93 14.53 10.56
CA TYR A 374 7.89 13.45 9.57
C TYR A 374 6.59 12.64 9.58
N GLY A 375 6.01 12.38 10.75
CA GLY A 375 4.72 11.69 10.86
C GLY A 375 3.57 12.37 10.09
N LEU A 376 3.66 13.68 9.81
CA LEU A 376 2.68 14.39 8.97
C LEU A 376 3.05 14.43 7.49
N GLU A 377 4.35 14.44 7.18
CA GLU A 377 4.86 14.54 5.81
C GLU A 377 4.81 13.19 5.10
N ASP A 378 5.27 12.13 5.77
CA ASP A 378 5.44 10.80 5.20
C ASP A 378 4.14 9.98 5.15
N ARG A 379 3.11 10.35 5.92
CA ARG A 379 1.88 9.54 6.06
C ARG A 379 1.07 9.31 4.78
N ASN A 380 1.26 10.17 3.78
CA ASN A 380 0.59 10.05 2.48
C ASN A 380 1.55 9.56 1.39
N GLU A 381 2.80 9.25 1.74
CA GLU A 381 3.80 8.78 0.80
C GLU A 381 3.56 7.30 0.47
N LYS A 382 3.55 6.97 -0.83
CA LYS A 382 3.27 5.61 -1.31
C LYS A 382 4.19 4.52 -0.73
N TRP A 383 5.44 4.87 -0.41
CA TRP A 383 6.41 3.94 0.16
C TRP A 383 6.15 3.62 1.64
N ALA A 384 5.36 4.44 2.36
CA ALA A 384 5.17 4.34 3.80
C ALA A 384 4.46 3.03 4.16
N TYR A 385 5.14 2.17 4.92
CA TYR A 385 4.70 0.82 5.31
C TYR A 385 4.46 -0.15 4.14
N LEU A 386 5.05 0.11 2.98
CA LEU A 386 5.21 -0.89 1.91
C LEU A 386 6.68 -1.31 1.84
N ASP A 387 7.56 -0.33 1.66
CA ASP A 387 9.01 -0.58 1.56
C ASP A 387 9.73 -0.29 2.88
N LYS A 388 9.30 0.77 3.57
CA LYS A 388 10.00 1.30 4.75
C LYS A 388 9.04 1.98 5.72
N PRO A 389 9.38 2.00 7.02
CA PRO A 389 8.59 2.67 8.03
C PRO A 389 8.59 4.20 7.84
N ILE A 390 7.55 4.86 8.38
CA ILE A 390 7.48 6.32 8.46
C ILE A 390 8.60 6.83 9.37
N ARG A 391 9.24 7.95 9.02
CA ARG A 391 10.26 8.54 9.89
C ARG A 391 9.62 9.16 11.13
N SER A 392 10.32 9.08 12.25
CA SER A 392 9.96 9.77 13.51
C SER A 392 11.22 10.32 14.15
N ASN A 393 11.12 11.54 14.67
CA ASN A 393 12.24 12.29 15.26
C ASN A 393 11.83 13.20 16.41
N LEU A 394 10.55 13.22 16.80
CA LEU A 394 10.03 14.06 17.88
C LEU A 394 9.40 13.20 18.98
N HIS A 395 8.96 13.86 20.05
CA HIS A 395 8.34 13.26 21.23
C HIS A 395 6.83 13.58 21.29
N THR A 396 6.23 13.87 20.13
CA THR A 396 4.81 14.19 20.02
C THR A 396 3.94 12.93 20.07
N ALA A 397 2.62 13.08 20.25
CA ALA A 397 1.72 11.93 20.28
C ALA A 397 1.69 11.16 18.94
N ILE A 398 1.82 11.87 17.81
CA ILE A 398 1.88 11.22 16.50
C ILE A 398 3.21 10.47 16.31
N ASP A 399 4.32 11.02 16.79
CA ASP A 399 5.62 10.34 16.74
C ASP A 399 5.65 9.08 17.58
N LEU A 400 5.05 9.09 18.77
CA LEU A 400 4.93 7.89 19.60
C LEU A 400 4.10 6.80 18.89
N LEU A 401 3.00 7.15 18.23
CA LEU A 401 2.22 6.20 17.42
C LEU A 401 3.03 5.64 16.24
N VAL A 402 3.79 6.50 15.55
CA VAL A 402 4.69 6.09 14.48
C VAL A 402 5.77 5.13 15.00
N GLN A 403 6.40 5.42 16.13
CA GLN A 403 7.46 4.59 16.71
C GLN A 403 6.95 3.20 17.07
N GLU A 404 5.80 3.10 17.74
CA GLU A 404 5.16 1.81 18.05
C GLU A 404 4.77 1.05 16.77
N SER A 405 4.16 1.75 15.80
CA SER A 405 3.79 1.14 14.51
C SER A 405 5.01 0.64 13.74
N ASN A 406 6.12 1.38 13.79
CA ASN A 406 7.38 1.01 13.15
C ASN A 406 7.97 -0.27 13.76
N GLN A 407 7.96 -0.40 15.09
CA GLN A 407 8.44 -1.62 15.75
C GLN A 407 7.65 -2.86 15.30
N HIS A 408 6.32 -2.73 15.19
CA HIS A 408 5.48 -3.81 14.68
C HIS A 408 5.72 -4.10 13.19
N PHE A 409 5.86 -3.06 12.36
CA PHE A 409 6.17 -3.23 10.95
C PHE A 409 7.51 -3.93 10.72
N GLU A 410 8.58 -3.46 11.38
CA GLU A 410 9.94 -3.99 11.21
C GLU A 410 10.06 -5.45 11.71
N SER A 411 9.34 -5.81 12.78
CA SER A 411 9.33 -7.18 13.30
C SER A 411 8.49 -8.16 12.49
N ASN A 412 7.57 -7.68 11.65
CA ASN A 412 6.63 -8.52 10.87
C ASN A 412 6.70 -8.24 9.36
N ALA A 413 7.81 -7.68 8.87
CA ALA A 413 7.96 -7.35 7.46
C ALA A 413 7.89 -8.61 6.57
N LEU A 414 7.00 -8.57 5.58
CA LEU A 414 6.82 -9.66 4.63
C LEU A 414 7.93 -9.62 3.58
N THR A 415 8.64 -10.74 3.40
CA THR A 415 9.75 -10.84 2.44
C THR A 415 9.42 -11.83 1.33
N PRO A 416 9.45 -11.42 0.04
CA PRO A 416 9.22 -12.34 -1.06
C PRO A 416 10.42 -13.24 -1.31
N ARG A 417 10.20 -14.34 -2.02
CA ARG A 417 11.24 -15.17 -2.63
C ARG A 417 11.32 -14.91 -4.14
N PRO A 418 12.49 -15.13 -4.78
CA PRO A 418 12.61 -15.00 -6.22
C PRO A 418 11.57 -15.84 -6.95
N LEU A 419 10.89 -15.26 -7.95
CA LEU A 419 9.80 -15.96 -8.63
C LEU A 419 10.28 -17.25 -9.31
N SER A 420 11.54 -17.30 -9.77
CA SER A 420 12.11 -18.51 -10.36
C SER A 420 12.10 -19.75 -9.47
N GLN A 421 12.07 -19.59 -8.13
CA GLN A 421 11.95 -20.71 -7.20
C GLN A 421 10.58 -21.39 -7.26
N PHE A 422 9.57 -20.75 -7.83
CA PHE A 422 8.21 -21.30 -7.94
C PHE A 422 7.94 -21.93 -9.31
N ARG A 423 8.94 -22.04 -10.20
CA ARG A 423 8.79 -22.61 -11.55
C ARG A 423 8.14 -23.99 -11.55
N ASP A 424 8.45 -24.80 -10.54
CA ASP A 424 8.04 -26.20 -10.50
C ASP A 424 6.60 -26.40 -9.98
N LEU A 425 5.82 -25.33 -9.82
CA LEU A 425 4.38 -25.40 -9.50
C LEU A 425 3.56 -26.19 -10.55
N PHE A 426 4.02 -26.23 -11.80
CA PHE A 426 3.40 -26.97 -12.91
C PHE A 426 4.34 -28.05 -13.48
N ARG A 427 5.20 -28.64 -12.64
CA ARG A 427 6.31 -29.49 -13.10
C ARG A 427 5.87 -30.70 -13.93
N ASP A 428 4.74 -31.31 -13.56
CA ASP A 428 4.25 -32.55 -14.17
C ASP A 428 3.41 -32.30 -15.44
N ILE A 429 3.41 -31.07 -15.95
CA ILE A 429 2.60 -30.66 -17.10
C ILE A 429 3.50 -30.27 -18.25
N ASP A 430 3.59 -31.17 -19.23
CA ASP A 430 4.32 -30.94 -20.47
C ASP A 430 3.57 -30.01 -21.42
N PHE A 431 4.31 -29.10 -22.06
CA PHE A 431 3.81 -28.22 -23.12
C PHE A 431 4.80 -28.17 -24.30
N ASN A 432 4.27 -27.89 -25.50
CA ASN A 432 5.06 -27.80 -26.72
C ASN A 432 5.41 -26.34 -27.11
N SER A 433 6.25 -26.18 -28.13
CA SER A 433 6.68 -24.85 -28.62
C SER A 433 5.53 -23.96 -29.10
N SER A 434 4.46 -24.53 -29.67
CA SER A 434 3.31 -23.77 -30.13
C SER A 434 2.50 -23.21 -28.96
N GLN A 435 2.29 -24.00 -27.91
CA GLN A 435 1.65 -23.53 -26.67
C GLN A 435 2.47 -22.45 -25.97
N LEU A 436 3.80 -22.57 -25.99
CA LEU A 436 4.70 -21.53 -25.49
C LEU A 436 4.55 -20.21 -26.26
N GLU A 437 4.41 -20.26 -27.58
CA GLU A 437 4.21 -19.08 -28.43
C GLU A 437 2.85 -18.41 -28.18
N ILE A 438 1.79 -19.22 -28.03
CA ILE A 438 0.45 -18.73 -27.67
C ILE A 438 0.48 -18.03 -26.30
N ALA A 439 1.07 -18.69 -25.30
CA ALA A 439 1.22 -18.13 -23.96
C ALA A 439 2.03 -16.81 -23.96
N ALA A 440 3.11 -16.75 -24.75
CA ALA A 440 3.92 -15.54 -24.89
C ALA A 440 3.13 -14.37 -25.50
N ASN A 441 2.35 -14.63 -26.55
CA ASN A 441 1.52 -13.60 -27.19
C ASN A 441 0.45 -13.06 -26.23
N ILE A 442 -0.27 -13.96 -25.55
CA ILE A 442 -1.30 -13.59 -24.57
C ILE A 442 -0.71 -12.73 -23.46
N LYS A 443 0.41 -13.19 -22.88
CA LYS A 443 1.14 -12.45 -21.84
C LYS A 443 1.51 -11.05 -22.32
N GLN A 444 2.11 -10.94 -23.51
CA GLN A 444 2.54 -9.66 -24.07
C GLN A 444 1.37 -8.67 -24.25
N GLN A 445 0.21 -9.14 -24.74
CA GLN A 445 -0.95 -8.27 -24.91
C GLN A 445 -1.54 -7.83 -23.57
N TYR A 446 -1.69 -8.75 -22.61
CA TYR A 446 -2.15 -8.40 -21.27
C TYR A 446 -1.25 -7.33 -20.62
N GLU A 447 0.07 -7.55 -20.65
CA GLU A 447 1.05 -6.60 -20.10
C GLU A 447 1.00 -5.23 -20.80
N ARG A 448 0.70 -5.20 -22.10
CA ARG A 448 0.51 -3.94 -22.84
C ARG A 448 -0.72 -3.17 -22.37
N LEU A 449 -1.85 -3.86 -22.13
CA LEU A 449 -3.08 -3.23 -21.65
C LEU A 449 -2.90 -2.68 -20.23
N ILE A 450 -2.25 -3.46 -19.38
CA ILE A 450 -1.92 -3.08 -18.01
C ILE A 450 -1.00 -1.84 -18.00
N ARG A 451 0.05 -1.81 -18.83
CA ARG A 451 0.92 -0.61 -18.97
C ARG A 451 0.13 0.64 -19.37
N ALA A 452 -0.77 0.52 -20.35
CA ALA A 452 -1.60 1.64 -20.78
C ALA A 452 -2.55 2.13 -19.66
N ALA A 453 -3.06 1.23 -18.83
CA ALA A 453 -3.88 1.61 -17.68
C ALA A 453 -3.08 2.38 -16.62
N TYR A 454 -1.81 2.04 -16.40
CA TYR A 454 -0.94 2.81 -15.48
C TYR A 454 -0.55 4.17 -16.01
N ASP A 455 -0.29 4.31 -17.30
CA ASP A 455 -0.04 5.61 -17.90
C ASP A 455 -1.24 6.56 -17.62
N ILE A 456 -2.46 6.01 -17.68
CA ILE A 456 -3.69 6.73 -17.32
C ILE A 456 -3.74 7.04 -15.81
N LYS A 457 -3.45 6.07 -14.93
CA LYS A 457 -3.37 6.28 -13.46
C LYS A 457 -2.42 7.42 -13.13
N GLN A 458 -1.18 7.37 -13.60
CA GLN A 458 -0.17 8.39 -13.30
C GLN A 458 -0.64 9.78 -13.75
N GLU A 459 -1.33 9.85 -14.89
CA GLU A 459 -1.94 11.10 -15.33
C GLU A 459 -3.11 11.55 -14.43
N VAL A 460 -3.99 10.64 -13.98
CA VAL A 460 -5.06 10.93 -13.01
C VAL A 460 -4.48 11.45 -11.69
N GLU A 461 -3.47 10.78 -11.13
CA GLU A 461 -2.81 11.18 -9.88
C GLU A 461 -2.13 12.54 -10.00
N ALA A 462 -1.41 12.79 -11.11
CA ALA A 462 -0.83 14.09 -11.41
C ALA A 462 -1.90 15.21 -11.51
N ASN A 463 -3.14 14.84 -11.84
CA ASN A 463 -4.29 15.74 -11.91
C ASN A 463 -5.08 15.81 -10.58
N ARG A 464 -4.79 15.00 -9.55
CA ARG A 464 -5.62 14.89 -8.32
C ARG A 464 -5.69 16.18 -7.51
N HIS A 465 -4.66 17.02 -7.59
CA HIS A 465 -4.52 18.25 -6.81
C HIS A 465 -4.79 19.53 -7.63
N GLN A 466 -5.13 19.38 -8.92
CA GLN A 466 -5.49 20.48 -9.80
C GLN A 466 -6.52 19.97 -10.82
N PRO A 467 -7.77 20.45 -10.83
CA PRO A 467 -8.76 20.09 -11.84
C PRO A 467 -8.26 20.62 -13.19
N ASN A 468 -7.52 19.77 -13.90
CA ASN A 468 -6.97 20.13 -15.19
C ASN A 468 -8.07 19.93 -16.24
N LEU A 469 -8.28 20.94 -17.07
CA LEU A 469 -9.07 20.77 -18.29
C LEU A 469 -8.11 20.38 -19.41
N ARG A 470 -8.58 19.55 -20.33
CA ARG A 470 -7.83 19.14 -21.50
C ARG A 470 -8.35 19.87 -22.71
N MET A 471 -7.50 20.69 -23.29
CA MET A 471 -7.79 21.35 -24.54
C MET A 471 -7.28 20.48 -25.69
N VAL A 472 -8.21 19.89 -26.44
CA VAL A 472 -7.91 19.23 -27.71
C VAL A 472 -7.97 20.28 -28.80
N ALA A 473 -6.83 20.55 -29.42
CA ALA A 473 -6.74 21.44 -30.57
C ALA A 473 -6.60 20.61 -31.85
N LYS A 474 -7.58 20.72 -32.74
CA LYS A 474 -7.68 19.93 -33.97
C LYS A 474 -7.45 20.80 -35.20
N SER A 475 -6.69 20.26 -36.14
CA SER A 475 -6.48 20.87 -37.46
C SER A 475 -7.54 20.39 -38.46
N CYS A 476 -7.73 21.14 -39.55
CA CYS A 476 -8.63 20.77 -40.64
C CYS A 476 -8.29 19.43 -41.32
N LYS A 477 -7.05 18.93 -41.15
CA LYS A 477 -6.60 17.62 -41.67
C LYS A 477 -6.81 16.46 -40.70
N GLY A 478 -7.44 16.71 -39.56
CA GLY A 478 -7.71 15.69 -38.53
C GLY A 478 -6.60 15.51 -37.51
N ASN A 479 -5.39 16.05 -37.72
CA ASN A 479 -4.32 16.01 -36.72
C ASN A 479 -4.75 16.76 -35.46
N GLN A 480 -4.46 16.19 -34.30
CA GLN A 480 -4.82 16.74 -33.01
C GLN A 480 -3.61 16.82 -32.08
N ILE A 481 -3.63 17.82 -31.21
CA ILE A 481 -2.74 17.94 -30.07
C ILE A 481 -3.59 18.17 -28.83
N GLU A 482 -3.10 17.68 -27.70
CA GLU A 482 -3.73 17.84 -26.41
C GLU A 482 -2.87 18.74 -25.52
N ILE A 483 -3.50 19.76 -24.96
CA ILE A 483 -2.90 20.76 -24.09
C ILE A 483 -3.54 20.62 -22.71
N ARG A 484 -2.73 20.34 -21.69
CA ARG A 484 -3.12 20.36 -20.29
C ARG A 484 -3.25 21.82 -19.84
N LEU A 485 -4.48 22.20 -19.48
CA LEU A 485 -4.79 23.50 -18.89
C LEU A 485 -4.71 23.36 -17.37
N ASN A 486 -3.99 24.27 -16.72
CA ASN A 486 -3.90 24.34 -15.25
C ASN A 486 -3.86 25.82 -14.79
N GLN A 487 -4.22 26.08 -13.54
CA GLN A 487 -4.34 27.45 -13.03
C GLN A 487 -3.02 28.24 -13.01
N LYS A 488 -1.86 27.56 -12.92
CA LYS A 488 -0.53 28.20 -12.87
C LYS A 488 -0.01 28.61 -14.26
N ASP A 489 -0.32 27.81 -15.27
CA ASP A 489 0.20 27.91 -16.64
C ASP A 489 -0.78 28.61 -17.59
N THR A 490 -2.08 28.54 -17.31
CA THR A 490 -3.12 29.18 -18.13
C THR A 490 -3.20 30.67 -17.80
N LYS A 491 -2.59 31.50 -18.65
CA LYS A 491 -2.54 32.97 -18.51
C LYS A 491 -3.41 33.70 -19.54
N HIS A 492 -4.07 32.95 -20.42
CA HIS A 492 -4.89 33.53 -21.48
C HIS A 492 -6.30 33.86 -20.95
N PRO A 493 -6.76 35.13 -21.06
CA PRO A 493 -8.00 35.59 -20.41
C PRO A 493 -9.27 34.95 -21.01
N GLN A 494 -9.19 34.49 -22.26
CA GLN A 494 -10.31 33.88 -23.00
C GLN A 494 -10.10 32.38 -23.27
N THR A 495 -9.30 31.68 -22.44
CA THR A 495 -8.99 30.24 -22.63
C THR A 495 -10.24 29.39 -22.84
N TYR A 496 -11.33 29.72 -22.13
CA TYR A 496 -12.57 28.94 -22.11
C TYR A 496 -13.66 29.49 -23.03
N ALA A 497 -13.43 30.63 -23.69
CA ALA A 497 -14.48 31.37 -24.42
C ALA A 497 -14.38 31.26 -25.94
N LEU A 498 -13.29 30.72 -26.49
CA LEU A 498 -13.06 30.67 -27.94
C LEU A 498 -13.08 29.24 -28.46
N SER A 499 -13.88 29.00 -29.50
CA SER A 499 -13.94 27.73 -30.23
C SER A 499 -12.81 27.55 -31.24
N GLN A 500 -12.08 28.62 -31.57
CA GLN A 500 -10.91 28.59 -32.45
C GLN A 500 -9.81 29.50 -31.94
N MET A 501 -8.57 29.03 -31.95
CA MET A 501 -7.41 29.82 -31.51
C MET A 501 -6.22 29.67 -32.45
N GLN A 502 -5.42 30.73 -32.58
CA GLN A 502 -4.15 30.68 -33.31
C GLN A 502 -3.03 30.20 -32.37
N ILE A 503 -2.69 28.91 -32.44
CA ILE A 503 -1.77 28.27 -31.50
C ILE A 503 -0.33 28.28 -32.00
N SER A 504 0.59 28.55 -31.08
CA SER A 504 2.03 28.37 -31.26
C SER A 504 2.61 27.58 -30.09
N LEU A 505 3.55 26.68 -30.37
CA LEU A 505 4.27 25.94 -29.33
C LEU A 505 5.65 26.55 -29.14
N LEU A 506 6.12 26.63 -27.90
CA LEU A 506 7.49 26.95 -27.54
C LEU A 506 8.13 25.72 -26.92
N LYS A 507 9.24 25.23 -27.51
CA LYS A 507 10.04 24.18 -26.90
C LYS A 507 10.93 24.79 -25.80
N ASP A 508 10.75 24.34 -24.57
CA ASP A 508 11.53 24.73 -23.40
C ASP A 508 12.08 23.46 -22.73
N LYS A 509 13.40 23.25 -22.83
CA LYS A 509 14.07 22.00 -22.43
C LYS A 509 13.38 20.76 -23.05
N ASN A 510 12.82 19.88 -22.22
CA ASN A 510 12.12 18.64 -22.59
C ASN A 510 10.60 18.80 -22.71
N GLN A 511 10.05 20.02 -22.60
CA GLN A 511 8.60 20.27 -22.61
C GLN A 511 8.18 21.23 -23.73
N TYR A 512 6.93 21.12 -24.16
CA TYR A 512 6.31 22.04 -25.11
C TYR A 512 5.23 22.87 -24.41
N LYS A 513 5.40 24.20 -24.40
CA LYS A 513 4.42 25.17 -23.89
C LYS A 513 3.54 25.67 -25.02
N ALA A 514 2.22 25.62 -24.86
CA ALA A 514 1.26 26.11 -25.84
C ALA A 514 0.86 27.57 -25.54
N PHE A 515 0.83 28.40 -26.58
CA PHE A 515 0.43 29.81 -26.52
C PHE A 515 -0.62 30.12 -27.58
N ALA A 516 -1.58 30.98 -27.24
CA ALA A 516 -2.57 31.52 -28.17
C ALA A 516 -2.48 33.04 -28.26
N VAL A 517 -2.90 33.57 -29.42
CA VAL A 517 -3.07 35.01 -29.65
C VAL A 517 -4.32 35.51 -28.94
N ILE A 518 -4.21 36.65 -28.25
CA ILE A 518 -5.36 37.35 -27.67
C ILE A 518 -6.01 38.22 -28.76
N PRO A 519 -7.28 37.99 -29.11
CA PRO A 519 -8.03 38.85 -30.02
C PRO A 519 -8.02 40.31 -29.54
N GLY A 520 -7.55 41.23 -30.38
CA GLY A 520 -7.59 42.67 -30.11
C GLY A 520 -6.44 43.24 -29.27
N GLU A 521 -5.55 42.40 -28.71
CA GLU A 521 -4.39 42.85 -27.94
C GLU A 521 -3.09 42.75 -28.74
N THR A 522 -2.21 43.74 -28.61
CA THR A 522 -0.90 43.78 -29.28
C THR A 522 0.23 43.91 -28.27
N ALA A 523 1.41 43.40 -28.63
CA ALA A 523 2.64 43.48 -27.86
C ALA A 523 3.79 43.95 -28.75
N ILE A 524 4.80 44.56 -28.15
CA ILE A 524 6.01 44.99 -28.86
C ILE A 524 7.05 43.87 -28.74
N ASN A 525 7.54 43.36 -29.87
CA ASN A 525 8.58 42.33 -29.87
C ASN A 525 9.97 42.94 -29.57
N LYS A 526 11.00 42.10 -29.35
CA LYS A 526 12.39 42.53 -29.11
C LYS A 526 13.01 43.39 -30.22
N ARG A 527 12.35 43.52 -31.39
CA ARG A 527 12.77 44.34 -32.53
C ARG A 527 11.93 45.63 -32.67
N GLY A 528 11.13 45.97 -31.67
CA GLY A 528 10.29 47.18 -31.68
C GLY A 528 9.04 47.09 -32.55
N GLN A 529 8.69 45.91 -33.08
CA GLN A 529 7.53 45.75 -33.95
C GLN A 529 6.27 45.37 -33.16
N ILE A 530 5.14 45.94 -33.54
CA ILE A 530 3.82 45.59 -33.01
C ILE A 530 3.43 44.22 -33.57
N VAL A 531 3.22 43.26 -32.68
CA VAL A 531 2.79 41.90 -33.00
C VAL A 531 1.56 41.54 -32.15
N PRO A 532 0.72 40.57 -32.57
CA PRO A 532 -0.38 40.12 -31.73
C PRO A 532 0.13 39.60 -30.38
N ALA A 533 -0.50 40.02 -29.28
CA ALA A 533 -0.13 39.57 -27.95
C ALA A 533 -0.43 38.08 -27.81
N LYS A 534 0.48 37.33 -27.19
CA LYS A 534 0.32 35.90 -26.92
C LYS A 534 0.42 35.63 -25.44
N LYS A 535 -0.47 34.80 -24.92
CA LYS A 535 -0.39 34.27 -23.56
C LYS A 535 -0.43 32.75 -23.58
N GLN A 536 0.14 32.17 -22.53
CA GLN A 536 0.25 30.73 -22.37
C GLN A 536 -1.15 30.14 -22.11
N LEU A 537 -1.46 29.07 -22.83
CA LEU A 537 -2.64 28.24 -22.60
C LEU A 537 -2.33 27.14 -21.59
N GLY A 538 -1.20 26.46 -21.74
CA GLY A 538 -0.85 25.28 -20.94
C GLY A 538 0.35 24.51 -21.49
N LEU A 539 0.50 23.25 -21.08
CA LEU A 539 1.57 22.34 -21.48
C LEU A 539 1.05 21.24 -22.42
N LEU A 540 1.85 20.80 -23.39
CA LEU A 540 1.48 19.68 -24.26
C LEU A 540 1.59 18.34 -23.53
N THR A 541 0.69 17.40 -23.78
CA THR A 541 0.78 16.04 -23.21
C THR A 541 1.89 15.22 -23.86
N GLU A 542 2.48 14.28 -23.13
CA GLU A 542 3.54 13.41 -23.66
C GLU A 542 3.04 12.56 -24.83
N ALA A 543 1.82 12.03 -24.76
CA ALA A 543 1.18 11.31 -25.86
C ALA A 543 1.13 12.17 -27.14
N SER A 544 0.76 13.45 -27.03
CA SER A 544 0.76 14.37 -28.17
C SER A 544 2.17 14.62 -28.72
N ILE A 545 3.19 14.68 -27.86
CA ILE A 545 4.59 14.82 -28.26
C ILE A 545 5.07 13.58 -29.02
N ILE A 546 4.75 12.38 -28.53
CA ILE A 546 5.16 11.11 -29.14
C ILE A 546 4.49 10.92 -30.50
N VAL A 547 3.17 11.07 -30.57
CA VAL A 547 2.39 10.89 -31.82
C VAL A 547 2.80 11.89 -32.90
N ASN A 548 3.16 13.12 -32.51
CA ASN A 548 3.52 14.18 -33.46
C ASN A 548 5.03 14.43 -33.56
N LYS A 549 5.87 13.52 -33.05
CA LYS A 549 7.32 13.72 -32.93
C LYS A 549 7.98 14.13 -34.25
N ASP A 550 7.72 13.38 -35.32
CA ASP A 550 8.33 13.62 -36.63
C ASP A 550 7.85 14.93 -37.26
N ASN A 551 6.56 15.26 -37.05
CA ASN A 551 5.97 16.53 -37.49
C ASN A 551 6.60 17.72 -36.77
N PHE A 552 6.76 17.64 -35.45
CA PHE A 552 7.38 18.69 -34.65
C PHE A 552 8.86 18.87 -34.99
N GLN A 553 9.60 17.78 -35.19
CA GLN A 553 10.99 17.85 -35.66
C GLN A 553 11.08 18.56 -37.01
N THR A 554 10.25 18.15 -37.98
CA THR A 554 10.20 18.76 -39.32
C THR A 554 9.88 20.26 -39.27
N LEU A 555 8.89 20.66 -38.46
CA LEU A 555 8.50 22.07 -38.32
C LEU A 555 9.56 22.91 -37.59
N HIS A 556 10.25 22.32 -36.63
CA HIS A 556 11.36 22.97 -35.92
C HIS A 556 12.55 23.23 -36.86
N HIS A 557 12.92 22.24 -37.69
CA HIS A 557 13.98 22.41 -38.70
C HIS A 557 13.64 23.51 -39.73
N LYS A 558 12.37 23.62 -40.14
CA LYS A 558 11.93 24.64 -41.12
C LYS A 558 11.89 26.06 -40.54
N SER A 559 11.52 26.23 -39.27
CA SER A 559 11.30 27.56 -38.69
C SER A 559 12.55 28.26 -38.15
N LYS A 560 13.66 27.51 -37.96
CA LYS A 560 14.91 28.00 -37.32
C LYS A 560 14.65 28.78 -36.01
N SER A 561 13.59 28.42 -35.30
CA SER A 561 13.13 29.06 -34.06
C SER A 561 12.65 28.00 -33.10
N ASN A 562 12.76 28.26 -31.79
CA ASN A 562 12.16 27.41 -30.77
C ASN A 562 10.61 27.47 -30.78
N TRP A 563 10.04 28.34 -31.62
CA TRP A 563 8.61 28.48 -31.83
C TRP A 563 8.10 27.69 -33.03
N ILE A 564 7.13 26.81 -32.80
CA ILE A 564 6.39 26.09 -33.84
C ILE A 564 5.02 26.76 -34.00
N LYS A 565 4.72 27.32 -35.18
CA LYS A 565 3.40 27.89 -35.47
C LYS A 565 2.48 26.80 -36.03
N LEU A 566 1.37 26.53 -35.36
CA LEU A 566 0.39 25.53 -35.80
C LEU A 566 -0.79 26.14 -36.57
N GLY A 567 -0.97 27.46 -36.46
CA GLY A 567 -2.05 28.17 -37.14
C GLY A 567 -3.35 28.16 -36.34
N LYS A 568 -4.47 28.40 -37.03
CA LYS A 568 -5.80 28.42 -36.42
C LYS A 568 -6.29 26.97 -36.25
N LEU A 569 -6.60 26.59 -35.03
CA LEU A 569 -7.07 25.25 -34.68
C LEU A 569 -8.45 25.32 -34.03
N ASP A 570 -9.26 24.30 -34.26
CA ASP A 570 -10.54 24.09 -33.58
C ASP A 570 -10.28 23.59 -32.16
N ILE A 571 -10.95 24.19 -31.20
CA ILE A 571 -10.71 24.00 -29.78
C ILE A 571 -11.90 23.29 -29.16
N ASN A 572 -11.63 22.14 -28.55
CA ASN A 572 -12.58 21.47 -27.66
C ASN A 572 -11.95 21.31 -26.28
N ILE A 573 -12.73 21.60 -25.24
CA ILE A 573 -12.29 21.50 -23.86
C ILE A 573 -13.02 20.32 -23.22
N ASN A 574 -12.24 19.30 -22.89
CA ASN A 574 -12.69 18.09 -22.25
C ASN A 574 -12.25 18.07 -20.78
N PRO A 575 -12.94 17.33 -19.90
CA PRO A 575 -12.43 17.07 -18.56
C PRO A 575 -11.09 16.30 -18.59
N ALA A 576 -10.26 16.47 -17.55
CA ALA A 576 -9.07 15.63 -17.32
C ALA A 576 -9.43 14.14 -17.27
N LEU A 577 -8.41 13.28 -17.37
CA LEU A 577 -8.58 11.90 -16.93
C LEU A 577 -9.00 11.97 -15.47
N ASN A 578 -9.99 11.14 -15.14
CA ASN A 578 -10.53 11.03 -13.80
C ASN A 578 -10.48 9.54 -13.40
N PRO A 579 -10.76 9.20 -12.13
CA PRO A 579 -10.74 7.82 -11.66
C PRO A 579 -11.62 6.87 -12.49
N SER A 580 -12.68 7.35 -13.15
CA SER A 580 -13.51 6.52 -14.03
C SER A 580 -12.78 6.08 -15.31
N HIS A 581 -11.86 6.88 -15.85
CA HIS A 581 -11.05 6.49 -17.01
C HIS A 581 -9.98 5.48 -16.65
N GLU A 582 -9.32 5.67 -15.50
CA GLU A 582 -8.42 4.69 -14.89
C GLU A 582 -9.14 3.36 -14.70
N LYS A 583 -10.30 3.39 -14.03
CA LYS A 583 -11.19 2.24 -13.88
C LYS A 583 -11.53 1.61 -15.24
N ALA A 584 -11.92 2.38 -16.25
CA ALA A 584 -12.21 1.81 -17.57
C ALA A 584 -11.00 1.13 -18.23
N ALA A 585 -9.79 1.67 -18.07
CA ALA A 585 -8.57 1.11 -18.66
C ALA A 585 -8.18 -0.22 -18.01
N PHE A 586 -8.23 -0.31 -16.67
CA PHE A 586 -8.02 -1.58 -15.96
C PHE A 586 -9.08 -2.61 -16.34
N LYS A 587 -10.35 -2.20 -16.43
CA LYS A 587 -11.45 -3.07 -16.86
C LYS A 587 -11.14 -3.78 -18.18
N LEU A 588 -10.53 -3.08 -19.12
CA LEU A 588 -10.22 -3.60 -20.44
C LEU A 588 -9.16 -4.72 -20.39
N ALA A 589 -8.17 -4.63 -19.48
CA ALA A 589 -7.21 -5.71 -19.25
C ALA A 589 -7.88 -6.96 -18.65
N TYR A 590 -8.82 -6.78 -17.72
CA TYR A 590 -9.60 -7.90 -17.13
C TYR A 590 -10.56 -8.55 -18.10
N GLU A 591 -11.29 -7.74 -18.88
CA GLU A 591 -12.14 -8.27 -19.94
C GLU A 591 -11.32 -9.03 -20.98
N TYR A 592 -10.09 -8.59 -21.26
CA TYR A 592 -9.16 -9.36 -22.08
C TYR A 592 -8.78 -10.69 -21.41
N ALA A 593 -8.40 -10.69 -20.13
CA ALA A 593 -8.05 -11.90 -19.40
C ALA A 593 -9.19 -12.94 -19.39
N ALA A 594 -10.40 -12.51 -19.04
CA ALA A 594 -11.59 -13.36 -19.02
C ALA A 594 -11.91 -13.92 -20.41
N LYS A 595 -11.94 -13.07 -21.45
CA LYS A 595 -12.21 -13.50 -22.83
C LYS A 595 -11.17 -14.47 -23.35
N ILE A 596 -9.89 -14.22 -23.08
CA ILE A 596 -8.83 -15.14 -23.50
C ILE A 596 -9.00 -16.50 -22.81
N ARG A 597 -9.25 -16.52 -21.50
CA ARG A 597 -9.48 -17.77 -20.77
C ARG A 597 -10.66 -18.57 -21.36
N GLU A 598 -11.78 -17.89 -21.65
CA GLU A 598 -12.96 -18.49 -22.27
C GLU A 598 -12.70 -19.04 -23.67
N ASN A 599 -11.89 -18.33 -24.47
CA ASN A 599 -11.54 -18.74 -25.84
C ASN A 599 -10.57 -19.93 -25.89
N ILE A 600 -9.81 -20.19 -24.81
CA ILE A 600 -8.97 -21.38 -24.71
C ILE A 600 -9.85 -22.58 -24.34
N PRO A 601 -9.82 -23.68 -25.12
CA PRO A 601 -10.57 -24.90 -24.79
C PRO A 601 -10.23 -25.40 -23.40
N ASP A 602 -11.24 -25.85 -22.63
CA ASP A 602 -11.07 -26.32 -21.24
C ASP A 602 -9.91 -27.31 -21.06
N LYS A 603 -9.73 -28.23 -22.02
CA LYS A 603 -8.67 -29.26 -22.01
C LYS A 603 -7.27 -28.70 -22.24
N GLU A 604 -7.15 -27.50 -22.80
CA GLU A 604 -5.87 -26.86 -23.11
C GLU A 604 -5.50 -25.77 -22.09
N ARG A 605 -6.42 -25.39 -21.19
CA ARG A 605 -6.19 -24.32 -20.21
C ARG A 605 -5.03 -24.65 -19.27
N LEU A 606 -5.01 -25.85 -18.70
CA LEU A 606 -3.97 -26.28 -17.77
C LEU A 606 -2.57 -26.26 -18.42
N VAL A 607 -2.46 -26.75 -19.65
CA VAL A 607 -1.19 -26.77 -20.39
C VAL A 607 -0.76 -25.36 -20.79
N THR A 608 -1.70 -24.50 -21.17
CA THR A 608 -1.42 -23.08 -21.47
C THR A 608 -0.99 -22.31 -20.22
N ALA A 609 -1.62 -22.58 -19.07
CA ALA A 609 -1.24 -22.05 -17.77
C ALA A 609 0.20 -22.46 -17.41
N ALA A 610 0.54 -23.74 -17.55
CA ALA A 610 1.90 -24.25 -17.32
C ALA A 610 2.94 -23.57 -18.23
N ALA A 611 2.63 -23.41 -19.53
CA ALA A 611 3.51 -22.73 -20.48
C ALA A 611 3.74 -21.25 -20.10
N MET A 612 2.68 -20.54 -19.72
CA MET A 612 2.76 -19.14 -19.31
C MET A 612 3.45 -18.96 -17.95
N TRP A 613 3.24 -19.89 -17.02
CA TRP A 613 3.94 -19.95 -15.74
C TRP A 613 5.43 -20.10 -15.96
N ASN A 614 5.84 -21.08 -16.76
CA ASN A 614 7.25 -21.30 -17.11
C ASN A 614 7.90 -20.07 -17.76
N LEU A 615 7.17 -19.34 -18.64
CA LEU A 615 7.67 -18.07 -19.20
C LEU A 615 7.88 -17.00 -18.13
N SER A 616 6.95 -16.93 -17.17
CA SER A 616 6.96 -15.91 -16.10
C SER A 616 8.05 -16.18 -15.06
N THR A 617 8.30 -17.45 -14.74
CA THR A 617 9.28 -17.89 -13.73
C THR A 617 10.69 -18.11 -14.31
N LYS A 618 10.97 -17.70 -15.55
CA LYS A 618 12.34 -17.78 -16.09
C LYS A 618 13.29 -16.94 -15.26
N ARG A 619 14.39 -17.55 -14.83
CA ARG A 619 15.44 -16.89 -14.04
C ARG A 619 16.05 -15.72 -14.80
N VAL A 620 16.15 -14.60 -14.10
CA VAL A 620 16.86 -13.38 -14.52
C VAL A 620 17.92 -13.04 -13.46
N LYS A 621 18.55 -11.87 -13.55
CA LYS A 621 19.40 -11.36 -12.46
C LYS A 621 18.54 -11.24 -11.19
N GLU A 622 19.10 -11.64 -10.05
CA GLU A 622 18.38 -11.83 -8.77
C GLU A 622 17.59 -10.59 -8.32
N GLU A 623 18.14 -9.39 -8.46
CA GLU A 623 17.48 -8.11 -8.18
C GLU A 623 16.17 -7.91 -8.96
N TYR A 624 16.10 -8.43 -10.19
CA TYR A 624 14.90 -8.34 -11.03
C TYR A 624 13.95 -9.53 -10.82
N ASP A 625 14.41 -10.63 -10.22
CA ASP A 625 13.59 -11.83 -10.03
C ASP A 625 12.68 -11.71 -8.80
N MET A 626 13.14 -10.97 -7.79
CA MET A 626 12.38 -10.61 -6.59
C MET A 626 11.15 -9.74 -6.88
N ASN A 627 11.18 -9.09 -8.03
CA ASN A 627 10.18 -8.14 -8.49
C ASN A 627 9.17 -8.76 -9.48
N LYS A 628 9.43 -9.97 -9.98
CA LYS A 628 8.52 -10.62 -10.92
C LYS A 628 7.25 -11.14 -10.24
N ARG A 629 6.09 -10.69 -10.71
CA ARG A 629 4.79 -11.06 -10.12
C ARG A 629 3.96 -12.07 -10.91
N ALA A 630 4.40 -12.49 -12.11
CA ALA A 630 3.61 -13.36 -13.00
C ALA A 630 2.15 -12.90 -13.20
N GLY A 631 1.89 -11.58 -13.21
CA GLY A 631 0.53 -11.02 -13.09
C GLY A 631 -0.47 -11.52 -14.14
N ALA A 632 -0.01 -11.79 -15.38
CA ALA A 632 -0.85 -12.34 -16.43
C ALA A 632 -1.34 -13.76 -16.10
N VAL A 633 -0.51 -14.63 -15.51
CA VAL A 633 -0.89 -16.00 -15.19
C VAL A 633 -1.91 -16.02 -14.05
N PHE A 634 -1.68 -15.20 -13.02
CA PHE A 634 -2.64 -15.05 -11.92
C PHE A 634 -4.01 -14.56 -12.42
N ALA A 635 -4.02 -13.54 -13.28
CA ALA A 635 -5.28 -12.96 -13.78
C ALA A 635 -6.04 -13.88 -14.75
N ILE A 636 -5.33 -14.65 -15.58
CA ILE A 636 -5.95 -15.47 -16.65
C ILE A 636 -6.21 -16.91 -16.20
N PHE A 637 -5.34 -17.48 -15.37
CA PHE A 637 -5.32 -18.91 -15.03
C PHE A 637 -5.36 -19.17 -13.52
N GLY A 638 -6.01 -18.29 -12.75
CA GLY A 638 -6.12 -18.46 -11.31
C GLY A 638 -6.79 -19.78 -10.89
N GLU A 639 -7.82 -20.25 -11.61
CA GLU A 639 -8.43 -21.56 -11.32
C GLU A 639 -7.45 -22.73 -11.55
N GLU A 640 -6.62 -22.66 -12.59
CA GLU A 640 -5.62 -23.68 -12.87
C GLU A 640 -4.48 -23.66 -11.84
N ILE A 641 -4.08 -22.47 -11.36
CA ILE A 641 -3.15 -22.33 -10.22
C ILE A 641 -3.77 -22.99 -8.99
N LYS A 642 -5.01 -22.62 -8.63
CA LYS A 642 -5.75 -23.16 -7.48
C LYS A 642 -5.81 -24.69 -7.50
N GLN A 643 -6.03 -25.30 -8.67
CA GLN A 643 -5.99 -26.75 -8.82
C GLN A 643 -4.63 -27.36 -8.43
N GLN A 644 -3.51 -26.69 -8.77
CA GLN A 644 -2.18 -27.16 -8.37
C GLN A 644 -1.93 -27.05 -6.86
N LEU A 645 -2.58 -26.11 -6.16
CA LEU A 645 -2.37 -25.87 -4.73
C LEU A 645 -2.92 -26.99 -3.83
N HIS A 646 -3.87 -27.79 -4.32
CA HIS A 646 -4.43 -28.93 -3.58
C HIS A 646 -3.45 -30.08 -3.35
N GLN A 647 -2.34 -30.12 -4.08
CA GLN A 647 -1.30 -31.14 -3.95
C GLN A 647 0.05 -30.46 -3.78
N LEU A 648 0.93 -31.07 -2.99
CA LEU A 648 2.29 -30.59 -2.85
C LEU A 648 3.04 -30.81 -4.17
N GLN A 649 3.32 -29.72 -4.88
CA GLN A 649 4.08 -29.70 -6.13
C GLN A 649 5.59 -29.68 -5.85
N PHE A 650 6.00 -29.00 -4.78
CA PHE A 650 7.41 -28.86 -4.39
C PHE A 650 7.92 -30.05 -3.57
N THR A 651 8.01 -31.22 -4.20
CA THR A 651 8.43 -32.48 -3.55
C THR A 651 9.91 -32.78 -3.73
N GLU A 652 10.56 -32.32 -4.80
CA GLU A 652 12.00 -32.51 -5.00
C GLU A 652 12.76 -31.20 -4.77
N LEU A 653 13.64 -31.21 -3.78
CA LEU A 653 14.44 -30.05 -3.39
C LEU A 653 15.93 -30.40 -3.44
N THR A 654 16.77 -29.38 -3.57
CA THR A 654 18.23 -29.54 -3.48
C THR A 654 18.77 -28.75 -2.31
N VAL A 655 19.58 -29.41 -1.48
CA VAL A 655 20.37 -28.74 -0.44
C VAL A 655 21.84 -28.73 -0.84
N VAL A 656 22.50 -27.60 -0.57
CA VAL A 656 23.89 -27.33 -0.88
C VAL A 656 24.69 -27.10 0.39
N GLY A 657 26.00 -27.28 0.30
CA GLY A 657 26.91 -27.08 1.44
C GLY A 657 27.03 -28.29 2.37
N THR A 658 26.60 -29.47 1.96
CA THR A 658 26.66 -30.72 2.75
C THR A 658 28.09 -31.16 3.11
N HIS A 659 29.10 -30.63 2.42
CA HIS A 659 30.53 -30.86 2.68
C HIS A 659 31.16 -29.84 3.64
N ARG A 660 30.46 -28.75 3.99
CA ARG A 660 30.99 -27.66 4.81
C ARG A 660 30.96 -28.03 6.29
N ASP A 661 31.77 -27.35 7.10
CA ASP A 661 31.84 -27.56 8.56
C ASP A 661 30.52 -27.27 9.28
N ALA A 662 29.68 -26.41 8.69
CA ALA A 662 28.35 -26.11 9.21
C ALA A 662 27.33 -27.26 9.00
N CYS A 663 27.66 -28.28 8.19
CA CYS A 663 26.87 -29.50 8.06
C CYS A 663 27.23 -30.47 9.20
N GLU A 664 26.24 -30.83 10.01
CA GLU A 664 26.41 -31.76 11.13
C GLU A 664 26.39 -33.23 10.69
N HIS A 665 26.07 -33.47 9.41
CA HIS A 665 26.20 -34.77 8.73
C HIS A 665 27.44 -34.85 7.83
N LYS A 666 28.43 -33.96 8.02
CA LYS A 666 29.62 -33.89 7.18
C LYS A 666 30.30 -35.26 7.04
N GLY A 667 30.54 -35.66 5.79
CA GLY A 667 31.17 -36.94 5.45
C GLY A 667 30.20 -38.12 5.28
N LYS A 668 28.93 -37.99 5.65
CA LYS A 668 27.89 -38.99 5.37
C LYS A 668 27.51 -38.97 3.89
N VAL A 669 27.47 -40.15 3.26
CA VAL A 669 26.96 -40.34 1.90
C VAL A 669 25.57 -40.96 2.00
N TRP A 670 24.57 -40.20 1.60
CA TRP A 670 23.17 -40.61 1.62
C TRP A 670 22.83 -41.42 0.37
N LYS A 671 22.19 -42.57 0.55
CA LYS A 671 21.86 -43.56 -0.50
C LYS A 671 20.36 -43.71 -0.74
N GLY A 672 19.56 -42.73 -0.32
CA GLY A 672 18.10 -42.79 -0.36
C GLY A 672 17.49 -43.20 0.98
N GLU A 673 18.14 -42.89 2.11
CA GLU A 673 17.51 -43.09 3.41
C GLU A 673 16.36 -42.09 3.63
N THR A 674 15.24 -42.59 4.15
CA THR A 674 14.11 -41.76 4.57
C THR A 674 14.30 -41.34 6.03
N VAL A 675 14.30 -40.04 6.29
CA VAL A 675 14.51 -39.47 7.63
C VAL A 675 13.50 -38.36 7.93
N PRO A 676 13.21 -38.09 9.22
CA PRO A 676 12.46 -36.92 9.60
C PRO A 676 13.23 -35.65 9.21
N ILE A 677 12.52 -34.67 8.68
CA ILE A 677 13.05 -33.39 8.27
C ILE A 677 12.29 -32.22 8.89
N ARG A 678 12.97 -31.08 9.01
CA ARG A 678 12.38 -29.80 9.38
C ARG A 678 13.09 -28.65 8.68
N ILE A 679 12.36 -27.58 8.40
CA ILE A 679 12.93 -26.36 7.79
C ILE A 679 13.04 -25.27 8.84
N GLU A 680 14.25 -24.71 8.98
CA GLU A 680 14.52 -23.69 9.99
C GLU A 680 15.36 -22.54 9.40
N LEU A 681 15.22 -21.35 9.99
CA LEU A 681 16.14 -20.24 9.74
C LEU A 681 17.33 -20.34 10.70
N ALA A 682 18.53 -20.25 10.13
CA ALA A 682 19.76 -20.14 10.90
C ALA A 682 20.82 -19.35 10.10
N PRO A 683 21.88 -18.81 10.74
CA PRO A 683 22.90 -18.03 10.04
C PRO A 683 23.45 -18.72 8.79
N SER A 684 23.56 -17.95 7.70
CA SER A 684 24.06 -18.44 6.42
C SER A 684 25.57 -18.68 6.48
N TYR A 685 26.04 -19.77 5.86
CA TYR A 685 27.48 -20.02 5.73
C TYR A 685 28.15 -19.17 4.63
N ILE A 686 27.35 -18.46 3.83
CA ILE A 686 27.84 -17.53 2.78
C ILE A 686 28.10 -16.16 3.39
N ASP A 687 27.16 -15.70 4.24
CA ASP A 687 27.25 -14.45 4.98
C ASP A 687 26.64 -14.65 6.38
N LEU A 688 27.51 -14.69 7.39
CA LEU A 688 27.13 -14.93 8.79
C LEU A 688 26.24 -13.82 9.37
N SER A 689 26.16 -12.65 8.73
CA SER A 689 25.24 -11.58 9.12
C SER A 689 23.82 -11.76 8.58
N SER A 690 23.64 -12.71 7.65
CA SER A 690 22.35 -13.03 7.01
C SER A 690 21.78 -14.37 7.51
N GLN A 691 20.46 -14.52 7.45
CA GLN A 691 19.78 -15.79 7.72
C GLN A 691 19.67 -16.62 6.44
N GLY A 692 19.86 -17.94 6.55
CA GLY A 692 19.63 -18.92 5.50
C GLY A 692 18.52 -19.89 5.88
N ARG A 693 17.82 -20.46 4.89
CA ARG A 693 16.90 -21.59 5.12
C ARG A 693 17.68 -22.90 5.08
N TRP A 694 17.63 -23.60 6.20
CA TRP A 694 18.30 -24.86 6.43
C TRP A 694 17.31 -26.02 6.40
N LEU A 695 17.75 -27.14 5.82
CA LEU A 695 17.13 -28.42 6.05
C LEU A 695 17.81 -29.10 7.24
N ILE A 696 17.01 -29.37 8.27
CA ILE A 696 17.36 -30.20 9.40
C ILE A 696 16.92 -31.62 9.07
N ALA A 697 17.84 -32.57 9.08
CA ALA A 697 17.57 -33.99 8.87
C ALA A 697 17.97 -34.75 10.12
N ASP A 698 17.05 -35.55 10.68
CA ASP A 698 17.28 -36.31 11.92
C ASP A 698 17.78 -35.43 13.09
N GLY A 699 17.14 -34.27 13.26
CA GLY A 699 17.46 -33.29 14.31
C GLY A 699 18.78 -32.52 14.12
N LYS A 700 19.47 -32.68 12.98
CA LYS A 700 20.79 -32.08 12.71
C LYS A 700 20.83 -31.35 11.37
N LYS A 701 21.59 -30.26 11.29
CA LYS A 701 21.76 -29.44 10.07
C LYS A 701 22.41 -30.24 8.95
N LEU A 702 21.71 -30.39 7.83
CA LEU A 702 22.25 -31.05 6.64
C LEU A 702 22.84 -30.04 5.64
N GLY A 703 22.14 -28.94 5.37
CA GLY A 703 22.58 -27.95 4.39
C GLY A 703 21.53 -26.86 4.15
N MET A 704 21.93 -25.82 3.42
CA MET A 704 21.01 -24.75 3.00
C MET A 704 20.34 -25.13 1.68
N PHE A 705 19.12 -24.66 1.44
CA PHE A 705 18.49 -24.84 0.13
C PHE A 705 19.26 -24.12 -0.98
N SER A 706 19.24 -24.71 -2.18
CA SER A 706 19.75 -24.03 -3.37
C SER A 706 18.95 -22.74 -3.62
N PRO A 707 19.61 -21.58 -3.85
CA PRO A 707 18.91 -20.33 -4.13
C PRO A 707 18.06 -20.35 -5.40
N SER A 708 18.28 -21.32 -6.29
CA SER A 708 17.58 -21.45 -7.57
C SER A 708 16.40 -22.41 -7.55
N ASP A 709 16.22 -23.16 -6.48
CA ASP A 709 15.28 -24.28 -6.44
C ASP A 709 14.09 -23.91 -5.57
N ALA A 710 13.00 -24.65 -5.76
CA ALA A 710 11.85 -24.54 -4.87
C ALA A 710 12.27 -24.78 -3.42
N GLN A 711 11.56 -24.10 -2.52
CA GLN A 711 11.76 -24.19 -1.08
C GLN A 711 10.38 -24.19 -0.44
N MET A 712 10.25 -24.93 0.64
CA MET A 712 9.05 -24.89 1.47
C MET A 712 9.17 -23.81 2.54
N ILE A 713 8.03 -23.50 3.17
CA ILE A 713 7.95 -22.47 4.19
C ILE A 713 8.69 -22.90 5.46
N VAL A 714 9.23 -21.91 6.18
CA VAL A 714 9.95 -22.13 7.44
C VAL A 714 9.01 -22.75 8.48
N GLY A 715 9.54 -23.72 9.23
CA GLY A 715 8.81 -24.45 10.26
C GLY A 715 8.08 -25.70 9.75
N THR A 716 8.00 -25.92 8.43
CA THR A 716 7.52 -27.18 7.84
C THR A 716 8.33 -28.36 8.38
N SER A 717 7.65 -29.45 8.72
CA SER A 717 8.27 -30.73 9.08
C SER A 717 7.64 -31.90 8.30
N GLY A 718 8.30 -33.05 8.30
CA GLY A 718 7.78 -34.26 7.65
C GLY A 718 8.87 -35.31 7.46
N LYS A 719 8.72 -36.20 6.47
CA LYS A 719 9.75 -37.17 6.08
C LYS A 719 10.25 -36.90 4.67
N ALA A 720 11.54 -37.13 4.45
CA ALA A 720 12.12 -37.06 3.12
C ALA A 720 13.18 -38.12 2.89
N THR A 721 13.28 -38.56 1.65
CA THR A 721 14.31 -39.45 1.14
C THR A 721 15.48 -38.62 0.63
N ILE A 722 16.66 -38.83 1.20
CA ILE A 722 17.85 -38.02 0.91
C ILE A 722 18.85 -38.85 0.11
N THR A 723 19.32 -38.30 -1.01
CA THR A 723 20.35 -38.93 -1.86
C THR A 723 21.46 -37.93 -2.14
N SER A 724 22.70 -38.28 -1.80
CA SER A 724 23.84 -37.42 -2.09
C SER A 724 24.10 -37.32 -3.60
N GLU A 725 24.39 -36.12 -4.09
CA GLU A 725 24.81 -35.97 -5.49
C GLU A 725 26.19 -36.57 -5.75
N ALA A 726 26.50 -36.86 -7.01
CA ALA A 726 27.83 -37.28 -7.41
C ALA A 726 28.85 -36.19 -7.06
N SER A 727 29.98 -36.59 -6.46
CA SER A 727 31.04 -35.67 -6.09
C SER A 727 31.55 -34.87 -7.30
N SER A 728 31.66 -33.56 -7.16
CA SER A 728 32.25 -32.67 -8.17
C SER A 728 33.79 -32.66 -8.17
N GLY A 729 34.41 -33.42 -7.26
CA GLY A 729 35.84 -33.46 -7.03
C GLY A 729 36.37 -34.82 -6.56
N VAL A 730 37.70 -34.94 -6.56
CA VAL A 730 38.44 -36.07 -6.00
C VAL A 730 39.49 -35.58 -5.01
N ILE A 731 39.90 -36.47 -4.11
CA ILE A 731 41.00 -36.27 -3.18
C ILE A 731 42.11 -37.23 -3.58
N ILE A 732 43.32 -36.69 -3.77
CA ILE A 732 44.53 -37.48 -3.99
C ILE A 732 45.22 -37.65 -2.65
N ILE A 733 45.29 -38.88 -2.15
CA ILE A 733 45.93 -39.21 -0.89
C ILE A 733 47.30 -39.83 -1.18
N THR A 734 48.35 -39.17 -0.70
CA THR A 734 49.73 -39.66 -0.84
C THR A 734 50.01 -40.83 0.12
N PRO A 735 51.04 -41.66 -0.12
CA PRO A 735 51.42 -42.76 0.80
C PRO A 735 51.73 -42.31 2.24
N LYS A 736 52.08 -41.02 2.42
CA LYS A 736 52.35 -40.42 3.73
C LYS A 736 51.11 -39.81 4.39
N GLY A 737 49.92 -39.98 3.80
CA GLY A 737 48.64 -39.49 4.34
C GLY A 737 48.27 -38.05 3.97
N ASN A 738 49.11 -37.31 3.23
CA ASN A 738 48.76 -35.96 2.78
C ASN A 738 47.68 -36.00 1.69
N SER A 739 46.73 -35.07 1.73
CA SER A 739 45.61 -34.97 0.77
C SER A 739 45.72 -33.72 -0.12
N ILE A 740 45.44 -33.88 -1.41
CA ILE A 740 45.32 -32.79 -2.39
C ILE A 740 43.92 -32.85 -2.99
N GLU A 741 43.13 -31.79 -2.84
CA GLU A 741 41.76 -31.73 -3.35
C GLU A 741 41.71 -31.14 -4.76
N VAL A 742 41.00 -31.84 -5.65
CA VAL A 742 40.83 -31.50 -7.06
C VAL A 742 39.33 -31.40 -7.38
N ASN A 743 38.91 -30.28 -7.95
CA ASN A 743 37.53 -29.99 -8.36
C ASN A 743 37.38 -29.96 -9.90
N LYS A 744 36.14 -29.76 -10.38
CA LYS A 744 35.78 -29.59 -11.81
C LYS A 744 36.12 -30.80 -12.68
N LEU A 745 35.81 -32.00 -12.20
CA LEU A 745 36.03 -33.26 -12.94
C LEU A 745 35.25 -33.35 -14.27
N LYS A 746 34.11 -32.63 -14.37
CA LYS A 746 33.19 -32.67 -15.52
C LYS A 746 33.74 -32.03 -16.81
N SER A 747 34.96 -31.49 -16.83
CA SER A 747 35.53 -30.79 -17.99
C SER A 747 36.68 -31.53 -18.68
N GLY A 748 36.77 -32.87 -18.56
CA GLY A 748 37.95 -33.62 -19.03
C GLY A 748 37.69 -35.09 -19.36
N ALA A 749 38.77 -35.82 -19.67
CA ALA A 749 38.74 -37.21 -20.15
C ALA A 749 38.30 -38.25 -19.09
N PHE A 750 37.91 -37.80 -17.90
CA PHE A 750 37.51 -38.61 -16.76
C PHE A 750 36.12 -38.22 -16.23
N ALA A 751 35.31 -37.51 -17.03
CA ALA A 751 33.99 -37.02 -16.64
C ALA A 751 32.99 -38.16 -16.30
N ASP A 752 33.12 -39.31 -16.97
CA ASP A 752 32.23 -40.47 -16.81
C ASP A 752 32.74 -41.52 -15.81
N VAL A 753 33.85 -41.24 -15.11
CA VAL A 753 34.44 -42.18 -14.15
C VAL A 753 33.74 -42.04 -12.80
N ASP A 754 33.17 -43.14 -12.30
CA ASP A 754 32.57 -43.22 -10.97
C ASP A 754 33.66 -43.47 -9.90
N TRP A 755 34.24 -42.38 -9.42
CA TRP A 755 35.30 -42.39 -8.38
C TRP A 755 34.83 -42.89 -7.01
N SER A 756 33.53 -43.14 -6.81
CA SER A 756 32.99 -43.66 -5.55
C SER A 756 33.10 -45.19 -5.42
N LYS A 757 33.29 -45.90 -6.54
CA LYS A 757 33.31 -47.38 -6.59
C LYS A 757 34.70 -47.98 -6.71
N GLN A 758 35.73 -47.18 -6.97
CA GLN A 758 37.10 -47.66 -7.21
C GLN A 758 38.15 -46.77 -6.54
N ASN A 759 39.03 -47.39 -5.75
CA ASN A 759 40.28 -46.75 -5.31
C ASN A 759 41.28 -46.78 -6.47
N TYR A 760 41.43 -45.65 -7.16
CA TYR A 760 42.30 -45.56 -8.33
C TYR A 760 43.71 -45.14 -7.92
N GLN A 761 44.72 -45.95 -8.26
CA GLN A 761 46.12 -45.64 -8.00
C GLN A 761 46.74 -45.04 -9.25
N ALA A 762 47.21 -43.79 -9.16
CA ALA A 762 47.86 -43.12 -10.30
C ALA A 762 48.98 -42.18 -9.88
N THR A 763 49.87 -41.91 -10.83
CA THR A 763 50.79 -40.79 -10.76
C THR A 763 50.09 -39.57 -11.33
N VAL A 764 49.89 -38.56 -10.49
CA VAL A 764 49.28 -37.28 -10.84
C VAL A 764 50.39 -36.26 -11.04
N THR A 765 50.39 -35.59 -12.19
CA THR A 765 51.28 -34.46 -12.50
C THR A 765 50.54 -33.15 -12.28
N ILE A 766 51.17 -32.20 -11.58
CA ILE A 766 50.62 -30.86 -11.35
C ILE A 766 51.17 -29.90 -12.42
N SER A 767 50.28 -29.22 -13.12
CA SER A 767 50.60 -28.17 -14.07
C SER A 767 50.01 -26.85 -13.58
N VAL A 768 50.75 -25.76 -13.67
CA VAL A 768 50.33 -24.42 -13.30
C VAL A 768 49.94 -23.66 -14.56
N GLN A 769 48.70 -23.18 -14.59
CA GLN A 769 48.22 -22.30 -15.64
C GLN A 769 48.16 -20.87 -15.11
N PRO A 770 48.82 -19.91 -15.78
CA PRO A 770 48.74 -18.52 -15.37
C PRO A 770 47.29 -18.02 -15.51
N SER A 771 46.83 -17.29 -14.50
CA SER A 771 45.49 -16.72 -14.50
C SER A 771 45.33 -15.71 -15.65
N ARG A 772 44.20 -15.75 -16.36
CA ARG A 772 43.86 -14.76 -17.40
C ARG A 772 43.59 -13.36 -16.82
N ASN A 773 43.40 -13.24 -15.51
CA ASN A 773 43.27 -11.97 -14.81
C ASN A 773 44.48 -11.80 -13.86
N PRO A 774 45.33 -10.77 -14.04
CA PRO A 774 46.52 -10.55 -13.21
C PRO A 774 46.22 -10.27 -11.72
N GLN A 775 44.97 -9.98 -11.35
CA GLN A 775 44.54 -9.85 -9.96
C GLN A 775 44.14 -11.18 -9.29
N LYS A 776 44.12 -12.30 -10.05
CA LYS A 776 43.79 -13.63 -9.53
C LYS A 776 45.02 -14.53 -9.53
N PRO A 777 45.21 -15.39 -8.51
CA PRO A 777 46.36 -16.29 -8.43
C PRO A 777 46.35 -17.33 -9.56
N ASP A 778 47.53 -17.86 -9.87
CA ASP A 778 47.69 -18.96 -10.83
C ASP A 778 46.87 -20.19 -10.42
N ILE A 779 46.47 -20.98 -11.41
CA ILE A 779 45.58 -22.13 -11.22
C ILE A 779 46.39 -23.41 -11.35
N GLY A 780 46.40 -24.22 -10.28
CA GLY A 780 46.93 -25.59 -10.33
C GLY A 780 45.96 -26.54 -11.04
N VAL A 781 46.48 -27.37 -11.95
CA VAL A 781 45.75 -28.37 -12.73
C VAL A 781 46.36 -29.74 -12.49
N ALA A 782 45.54 -30.72 -12.08
CA ALA A 782 45.95 -32.10 -11.91
C ALA A 782 45.80 -32.87 -13.23
N MET A 783 46.82 -33.64 -13.61
CA MET A 783 46.91 -34.40 -14.86
C MET A 783 47.22 -35.88 -14.58
N ILE A 784 46.58 -36.80 -15.28
CA ILE A 784 46.90 -38.24 -15.28
C ILE A 784 47.21 -38.65 -16.72
N LYS A 785 48.41 -39.19 -16.99
CA LYS A 785 48.87 -39.58 -18.34
C LYS A 785 48.59 -38.47 -19.39
N ASP A 786 48.99 -37.24 -19.05
CA ASP A 786 48.81 -36.03 -19.88
C ASP A 786 47.35 -35.63 -20.19
N LYS A 787 46.37 -36.23 -19.51
CA LYS A 787 44.95 -35.82 -19.57
C LYS A 787 44.52 -35.08 -18.31
N LYS A 788 43.76 -34.00 -18.47
CA LYS A 788 43.25 -33.19 -17.35
C LYS A 788 42.29 -34.01 -16.49
N LEU A 789 42.66 -34.17 -15.21
CA LEU A 789 41.78 -34.69 -14.17
C LEU A 789 40.85 -33.59 -13.65
N GLY A 790 41.39 -32.41 -13.34
CA GLY A 790 40.64 -31.29 -12.80
C GLY A 790 41.53 -30.14 -12.32
N GLU A 791 40.94 -29.14 -11.67
CA GLU A 791 41.65 -28.00 -11.09
C GLU A 791 41.80 -28.17 -9.58
N LEU A 792 42.97 -27.89 -9.02
CA LEU A 792 43.21 -27.95 -7.58
C LEU A 792 42.36 -26.89 -6.87
N LYS A 793 41.83 -27.22 -5.69
CA LYS A 793 41.24 -26.19 -4.83
C LYS A 793 42.30 -25.15 -4.44
N PRO A 794 41.95 -23.84 -4.34
CA PRO A 794 42.89 -22.79 -3.98
C PRO A 794 43.72 -23.13 -2.72
N GLU A 795 43.05 -23.57 -1.66
CA GLU A 795 43.70 -23.97 -0.40
C GLU A 795 44.67 -25.14 -0.56
N SER A 796 44.32 -26.14 -1.38
CA SER A 796 45.21 -27.28 -1.68
C SER A 796 46.41 -26.84 -2.53
N PHE A 797 46.19 -25.94 -3.48
CA PHE A 797 47.26 -25.40 -4.32
C PHE A 797 48.23 -24.52 -3.54
N GLU A 798 47.73 -23.65 -2.66
CA GLU A 798 48.55 -22.80 -1.78
C GLU A 798 49.38 -23.64 -0.81
N LYS A 799 48.77 -24.61 -0.12
CA LYS A 799 49.47 -25.53 0.79
C LYS A 799 50.54 -26.33 0.06
N LEU A 800 50.21 -26.91 -1.09
CA LEU A 800 51.16 -27.66 -1.91
C LEU A 800 52.33 -26.78 -2.35
N THR A 801 52.03 -25.58 -2.87
CA THR A 801 53.06 -24.63 -3.32
C THR A 801 53.97 -24.20 -2.18
N ALA A 802 53.42 -23.90 -1.00
CA ALA A 802 54.21 -23.54 0.18
C ALA A 802 55.15 -24.67 0.61
N VAL A 803 54.66 -25.91 0.67
CA VAL A 803 55.46 -27.09 1.04
C VAL A 803 56.56 -27.37 0.01
N LEU A 804 56.25 -27.33 -1.28
CA LEU A 804 57.24 -27.57 -2.34
C LEU A 804 58.29 -26.47 -2.40
N LYS A 805 57.89 -25.20 -2.22
CA LYS A 805 58.80 -24.06 -2.15
C LYS A 805 59.76 -24.17 -0.97
N ALA A 806 59.29 -24.62 0.20
CA ALA A 806 60.15 -24.87 1.36
C ALA A 806 61.24 -25.93 1.12
N HIS A 807 61.05 -26.79 0.12
CA HIS A 807 61.99 -27.85 -0.28
C HIS A 807 62.72 -27.53 -1.60
N ASN A 808 62.62 -26.31 -2.13
CA ASN A 808 63.18 -25.90 -3.43
C ASN A 808 62.72 -26.76 -4.63
N ILE A 809 61.50 -27.29 -4.59
CA ILE A 809 60.90 -28.08 -5.67
C ILE A 809 59.92 -27.20 -6.44
N PRO A 810 60.00 -27.10 -7.79
CA PRO A 810 59.01 -26.38 -8.58
C PRO A 810 57.66 -27.12 -8.57
N VAL A 811 56.56 -26.36 -8.39
CA VAL A 811 55.20 -26.91 -8.46
C VAL A 811 54.81 -27.31 -9.89
N GLN A 812 55.37 -26.62 -10.90
CA GLN A 812 55.19 -26.96 -12.31
C GLN A 812 55.86 -28.31 -12.62
N GLY A 813 55.08 -29.27 -13.10
CA GLY A 813 55.57 -30.61 -13.44
C GLY A 813 55.78 -31.52 -12.22
N TYR A 814 55.40 -31.09 -11.01
CA TYR A 814 55.51 -31.94 -9.82
C TYR A 814 54.65 -33.19 -9.97
N THR A 815 55.22 -34.37 -9.69
CA THR A 815 54.51 -35.64 -9.78
C THR A 815 54.34 -36.27 -8.41
N VAL A 816 53.14 -36.78 -8.15
CA VAL A 816 52.79 -37.45 -6.91
C VAL A 816 52.03 -38.73 -7.21
N LYS A 817 52.50 -39.84 -6.64
CA LYS A 817 51.75 -41.11 -6.65
C LYS A 817 50.79 -41.11 -5.47
N GLY A 818 49.52 -41.39 -5.71
CA GLY A 818 48.52 -41.44 -4.64
C GLY A 818 47.27 -42.24 -5.02
N SER A 819 46.52 -42.62 -3.99
CA SER A 819 45.16 -43.14 -4.17
C SER A 819 44.21 -41.97 -4.40
N ILE A 820 43.41 -42.07 -5.46
CA ILE A 820 42.40 -41.08 -5.83
C ILE A 820 41.05 -41.63 -5.39
N THR A 821 40.35 -40.86 -4.58
CA THR A 821 39.00 -41.19 -4.07
C THR A 821 38.06 -40.01 -4.31
N ALA A 822 36.75 -40.27 -4.44
CA ALA A 822 35.77 -39.18 -4.52
C ALA A 822 35.85 -38.26 -3.28
N SER A 823 35.76 -36.95 -3.49
CA SER A 823 35.54 -36.01 -2.37
C SER A 823 34.12 -36.14 -1.81
N SER A 824 33.87 -35.56 -0.64
CA SER A 824 32.52 -35.50 -0.09
C SER A 824 31.56 -34.76 -1.05
N PRO A 825 30.34 -35.29 -1.27
CA PRO A 825 29.31 -34.61 -2.04
C PRO A 825 29.07 -33.20 -1.54
N SER A 826 28.91 -32.24 -2.46
CA SER A 826 28.68 -30.83 -2.10
C SER A 826 27.20 -30.46 -2.00
N ALA A 827 26.32 -31.33 -2.50
CA ALA A 827 24.88 -31.19 -2.50
C ALA A 827 24.20 -32.55 -2.26
N ALA A 828 22.93 -32.51 -1.87
CA ALA A 828 22.06 -33.67 -1.79
C ALA A 828 20.67 -33.34 -2.37
N LYS A 829 20.09 -34.31 -3.05
CA LYS A 829 18.69 -34.30 -3.48
C LYS A 829 17.81 -34.80 -2.34
N VAL A 830 16.68 -34.14 -2.18
CA VAL A 830 15.73 -34.37 -1.10
C VAL A 830 14.36 -34.56 -1.74
N VAL A 831 13.79 -35.75 -1.59
CA VAL A 831 12.43 -36.06 -2.09
C VAL A 831 11.51 -36.19 -0.89
N ILE A 832 10.59 -35.25 -0.74
CA ILE A 832 9.67 -35.15 0.37
C ILE A 832 8.49 -36.10 0.16
N ASP A 833 8.13 -36.81 1.23
CA ASP A 833 6.87 -37.54 1.27
C ASP A 833 5.73 -36.59 1.64
N ALA A 834 4.99 -36.17 0.62
CA ALA A 834 3.88 -35.22 0.74
C ALA A 834 2.82 -35.63 1.78
N SER A 835 2.62 -36.94 2.01
CA SER A 835 1.63 -37.45 2.97
C SER A 835 2.02 -37.26 4.43
N THR A 836 3.28 -36.89 4.69
CA THR A 836 3.84 -36.74 6.03
C THR A 836 4.14 -35.29 6.40
N VAL A 837 3.81 -34.35 5.52
CA VAL A 837 4.12 -32.94 5.72
C VAL A 837 3.18 -32.32 6.75
N GLU A 838 3.78 -31.62 7.71
CA GLU A 838 3.09 -30.87 8.74
C GLU A 838 3.60 -29.42 8.76
N TYR A 839 2.68 -28.48 8.88
CA TYR A 839 2.95 -27.03 8.91
C TYR A 839 2.89 -26.49 10.35
N PRO A 840 3.55 -25.35 10.65
CA PRO A 840 3.61 -24.79 12.01
C PRO A 840 2.25 -24.57 12.68
N GLU A 841 2.10 -24.98 13.94
CA GLU A 841 0.84 -24.85 14.70
C GLU A 841 0.36 -23.39 14.88
N SER A 842 1.25 -22.40 14.92
CA SER A 842 0.86 -20.99 15.05
C SER A 842 0.05 -20.48 13.84
N TRP A 843 0.14 -21.17 12.70
CA TRP A 843 -0.68 -20.90 11.51
C TRP A 843 -2.02 -21.64 11.57
N ASN A 844 -2.13 -22.65 12.44
CA ASN A 844 -3.34 -23.44 12.68
C ASN A 844 -4.13 -22.95 13.91
N GLN A 845 -3.55 -22.14 14.81
CA GLN A 845 -4.18 -21.72 16.07
C GLN A 845 -5.39 -20.77 15.91
N HIS A 846 -5.48 -20.00 14.81
CA HIS A 846 -6.70 -19.23 14.52
C HIS A 846 -7.84 -20.11 13.97
N GLN A 847 -7.56 -21.31 13.43
CA GLN A 847 -8.63 -22.25 13.09
C GLN A 847 -9.30 -22.89 14.32
N GLN A 848 -8.68 -22.88 15.51
CA GLN A 848 -9.26 -23.51 16.70
C GLN A 848 -9.81 -22.54 17.74
N SER A 849 -9.31 -21.30 17.81
CA SER A 849 -9.77 -20.31 18.80
C SER A 849 -10.78 -19.29 18.26
N GLU A 850 -10.75 -18.94 16.97
CA GLU A 850 -11.71 -18.02 16.34
C GLU A 850 -12.90 -18.76 15.67
N SER A 851 -12.73 -20.04 15.29
CA SER A 851 -13.68 -20.71 14.38
C SER A 851 -15.06 -21.02 14.96
N SER A 852 -15.22 -21.20 16.28
CA SER A 852 -16.53 -21.58 16.83
C SER A 852 -17.47 -20.38 16.93
N GLN A 853 -16.94 -19.22 17.33
CA GLN A 853 -17.73 -18.01 17.55
C GLN A 853 -17.97 -17.26 16.24
N ASP A 854 -16.99 -17.22 15.34
CA ASP A 854 -17.16 -16.62 14.02
C ASP A 854 -17.99 -17.49 13.07
N ARG A 855 -17.88 -18.83 13.11
CA ARG A 855 -18.82 -19.68 12.37
C ARG A 855 -20.24 -19.55 12.91
N PHE A 856 -20.40 -19.43 14.22
CA PHE A 856 -21.72 -19.17 14.81
C PHE A 856 -22.29 -17.83 14.35
N LEU A 857 -21.49 -16.76 14.38
CA LEU A 857 -21.91 -15.44 13.93
C LEU A 857 -22.21 -15.43 12.42
N LEU A 858 -21.39 -16.09 11.60
CA LEU A 858 -21.60 -16.21 10.16
C LEU A 858 -22.84 -17.04 9.83
N ALA A 859 -23.04 -18.19 10.48
CA ALA A 859 -24.23 -19.03 10.32
C ALA A 859 -25.50 -18.26 10.74
N GLN A 860 -25.43 -17.50 11.83
CA GLN A 860 -26.52 -16.66 12.29
C GLN A 860 -26.81 -15.50 11.31
N GLN A 861 -25.78 -14.87 10.74
CA GLN A 861 -25.93 -13.81 9.76
C GLN A 861 -26.49 -14.32 8.43
N MET A 862 -26.01 -15.47 7.94
CA MET A 862 -26.54 -16.12 6.74
C MET A 862 -28.02 -16.49 6.94
N GLN A 863 -28.36 -17.09 8.08
CA GLN A 863 -29.74 -17.42 8.42
C GLN A 863 -30.62 -16.17 8.57
N ALA A 864 -30.09 -15.08 9.12
CA ALA A 864 -30.80 -13.80 9.22
C ALA A 864 -31.11 -13.21 7.84
N ASN A 865 -30.13 -13.19 6.93
CA ASN A 865 -30.33 -12.71 5.56
C ASN A 865 -31.43 -13.52 4.83
N ARG A 866 -31.36 -14.85 4.89
CA ARG A 866 -32.39 -15.73 4.31
C ARG A 866 -33.77 -15.49 4.92
N THR A 867 -33.82 -15.27 6.24
CA THR A 867 -35.05 -14.93 6.95
C THR A 867 -35.65 -13.62 6.44
N LEU A 868 -34.85 -12.59 6.24
CA LEU A 868 -35.32 -11.28 5.76
C LEU A 868 -35.82 -11.32 4.31
N GLU A 869 -35.30 -12.22 3.48
CA GLU A 869 -35.81 -12.43 2.12
C GLU A 869 -37.16 -13.18 2.10
N VAL A 870 -37.32 -14.17 2.98
CA VAL A 870 -38.51 -15.03 3.00
C VAL A 870 -39.66 -14.43 3.81
N ALA A 871 -39.37 -13.69 4.88
CA ALA A 871 -40.35 -13.15 5.81
C ALA A 871 -41.45 -12.30 5.15
N PRO A 872 -41.17 -11.36 4.22
CA PRO A 872 -42.20 -10.57 3.57
C PRO A 872 -43.18 -11.42 2.74
N ILE A 873 -42.65 -12.46 2.08
CA ILE A 873 -43.43 -13.38 1.24
C ILE A 873 -44.39 -14.20 2.12
N ILE A 874 -43.89 -14.70 3.25
CA ILE A 874 -44.69 -15.45 4.21
C ILE A 874 -45.74 -14.56 4.88
N HIS A 875 -45.38 -13.35 5.27
CA HIS A 875 -46.32 -12.41 5.87
C HIS A 875 -47.44 -12.02 4.89
N ALA A 876 -47.08 -11.76 3.63
CA ALA A 876 -48.02 -11.55 2.55
C ALA A 876 -48.95 -12.76 2.36
N PHE A 877 -48.41 -13.98 2.37
CA PHE A 877 -49.21 -15.20 2.27
C PHE A 877 -50.22 -15.34 3.41
N LEU A 878 -49.81 -15.15 4.67
CA LEU A 878 -50.70 -15.20 5.84
C LEU A 878 -51.86 -14.21 5.71
N SER A 879 -51.59 -13.00 5.20
CA SER A 879 -52.63 -11.99 4.95
C SER A 879 -53.68 -12.45 3.94
N THR A 880 -53.34 -13.37 3.02
CA THR A 880 -54.30 -13.95 2.06
C THR A 880 -55.20 -15.02 2.64
N GLN A 881 -54.81 -15.62 3.76
CA GLN A 881 -55.52 -16.75 4.37
C GLN A 881 -56.46 -16.34 5.51
N ASP A 882 -56.36 -15.08 5.98
CA ASP A 882 -57.10 -14.55 7.13
C ASP A 882 -56.98 -15.43 8.38
N LYS A 883 -55.80 -16.03 8.56
CA LYS A 883 -55.47 -16.95 9.65
C LYS A 883 -54.14 -16.58 10.26
N THR A 884 -54.05 -16.69 11.58
CA THR A 884 -52.81 -16.51 12.36
C THR A 884 -51.94 -17.77 12.36
N MET A 885 -52.43 -18.91 11.85
CA MET A 885 -51.67 -20.14 11.68
C MET A 885 -52.14 -20.89 10.44
N VAL A 886 -51.21 -21.35 9.63
CA VAL A 886 -51.47 -22.13 8.41
C VAL A 886 -50.52 -23.31 8.36
N GLU A 887 -51.10 -24.51 8.44
CA GLU A 887 -50.38 -25.78 8.28
C GLU A 887 -50.35 -26.16 6.78
N GLY A 888 -49.14 -26.23 6.21
CA GLY A 888 -48.90 -26.71 4.86
C GLY A 888 -48.49 -28.19 4.85
N LYS A 889 -48.21 -28.73 3.65
CA LYS A 889 -47.78 -30.14 3.50
C LYS A 889 -46.41 -30.44 4.13
N LEU A 890 -45.49 -29.48 4.08
CA LEU A 890 -44.11 -29.63 4.56
C LEU A 890 -43.78 -28.70 5.72
N ASN A 891 -44.40 -27.51 5.74
CA ASN A 891 -44.10 -26.48 6.72
C ASN A 891 -45.38 -25.92 7.33
N THR A 892 -45.31 -25.54 8.59
CA THR A 892 -46.35 -24.79 9.30
C THR A 892 -45.84 -23.39 9.57
N VAL A 893 -46.68 -22.38 9.34
CA VAL A 893 -46.36 -20.99 9.66
C VAL A 893 -47.38 -20.44 10.66
N SER A 894 -46.90 -19.63 11.61
CA SER A 894 -47.76 -18.84 12.48
C SER A 894 -47.34 -17.38 12.57
N TRP A 895 -48.31 -16.51 12.77
CA TRP A 895 -48.16 -15.13 13.18
C TRP A 895 -48.75 -14.95 14.58
N ASN A 896 -47.96 -14.45 15.51
CA ASN A 896 -48.41 -14.05 16.83
C ASN A 896 -48.61 -12.52 16.88
N PRO A 897 -49.86 -12.03 16.94
CA PRO A 897 -50.14 -10.60 16.94
C PRO A 897 -49.65 -9.86 18.19
N GLN A 898 -49.50 -10.56 19.33
CA GLN A 898 -49.10 -9.94 20.60
C GLN A 898 -47.60 -9.67 20.65
N THR A 899 -46.79 -10.62 20.17
CA THR A 899 -45.33 -10.48 20.11
C THR A 899 -44.84 -9.91 18.79
N GLN A 900 -45.76 -9.76 17.83
CA GLN A 900 -45.48 -9.41 16.45
C GLN A 900 -44.44 -10.34 15.80
N GLU A 901 -44.52 -11.64 16.09
CA GLU A 901 -43.55 -12.64 15.64
C GLU A 901 -44.17 -13.56 14.58
N ILE A 902 -43.47 -13.72 13.45
CA ILE A 902 -43.74 -14.76 12.46
C ILE A 902 -42.75 -15.89 12.69
N THR A 903 -43.26 -17.11 12.74
CA THR A 903 -42.45 -18.31 12.89
C THR A 903 -42.84 -19.36 11.85
N LEU A 904 -41.83 -20.01 11.27
CA LEU A 904 -41.97 -21.12 10.32
C LEU A 904 -41.32 -22.37 10.91
N TRP A 905 -41.99 -23.51 10.80
CA TRP A 905 -41.48 -24.83 11.20
C TRP A 905 -41.58 -25.81 10.05
N THR A 906 -40.65 -26.77 10.01
CA THR A 906 -40.85 -28.02 9.28
C THR A 906 -41.80 -28.90 10.07
N ASN A 907 -42.82 -29.48 9.44
CA ASN A 907 -43.79 -30.33 10.13
C ASN A 907 -43.08 -31.52 10.80
N GLY A 908 -43.32 -31.72 12.10
CA GLY A 908 -42.66 -32.76 12.90
C GLY A 908 -41.33 -32.34 13.56
N SER A 909 -40.85 -31.12 13.32
CA SER A 909 -39.70 -30.55 14.05
C SER A 909 -40.15 -29.72 15.26
N SER A 910 -39.42 -29.84 16.37
CA SER A 910 -39.57 -28.94 17.53
C SER A 910 -38.85 -27.61 17.34
N ASN A 911 -37.92 -27.53 16.39
CA ASN A 911 -37.10 -26.35 16.17
C ASN A 911 -37.63 -25.52 15.00
N PRO A 912 -37.70 -24.19 15.15
CA PRO A 912 -38.18 -23.31 14.09
C PRO A 912 -37.13 -23.18 12.98
N LYS A 913 -37.62 -23.17 11.74
CA LYS A 913 -36.82 -22.95 10.53
C LYS A 913 -36.57 -21.48 10.24
N MET A 914 -37.47 -20.61 10.72
CA MET A 914 -37.38 -19.17 10.59
C MET A 914 -38.12 -18.51 11.76
N ARG A 915 -37.54 -17.45 12.33
CA ARG A 915 -38.20 -16.56 13.29
C ARG A 915 -37.89 -15.12 12.94
N VAL A 916 -38.93 -14.28 12.92
CA VAL A 916 -38.78 -12.87 12.57
C VAL A 916 -39.80 -12.05 13.35
N LYS A 917 -39.37 -10.91 13.86
CA LYS A 917 -40.25 -9.90 14.46
C LYS A 917 -40.59 -8.85 13.40
N TYR A 918 -41.86 -8.47 13.32
CA TYR A 918 -42.33 -7.43 12.41
C TYR A 918 -42.85 -6.23 13.19
N SER A 919 -42.10 -5.13 13.20
CA SER A 919 -42.48 -3.89 13.89
C SER A 919 -42.23 -2.70 12.98
N ASP A 920 -43.17 -1.75 12.95
CA ASP A 920 -43.07 -0.47 12.22
C ASP A 920 -42.74 -0.59 10.72
N GLY A 921 -43.19 -1.66 10.06
CA GLY A 921 -42.96 -1.88 8.64
C GLY A 921 -41.67 -2.63 8.32
N GLU A 922 -40.84 -2.91 9.32
CA GLU A 922 -39.55 -3.58 9.16
C GLU A 922 -39.55 -5.00 9.75
N TYR A 923 -38.68 -5.85 9.20
CA TYR A 923 -38.47 -7.22 9.65
C TYR A 923 -37.13 -7.32 10.38
N GLN A 924 -37.15 -7.86 11.60
CA GLN A 924 -35.96 -8.16 12.38
C GLN A 924 -35.85 -9.68 12.58
N ALA A 925 -34.83 -10.30 11.98
CA ALA A 925 -34.59 -11.74 12.15
C ALA A 925 -34.25 -12.06 13.61
N LEU A 926 -34.82 -13.16 14.13
CA LEU A 926 -34.56 -13.65 15.48
C LEU A 926 -33.73 -14.95 15.42
N PRO A 927 -32.88 -15.24 16.41
CA PRO A 927 -32.14 -16.49 16.48
C PRO A 927 -33.07 -17.72 16.52
N ILE A 928 -32.70 -18.77 15.77
CA ILE A 928 -33.42 -20.05 15.70
C ILE A 928 -32.70 -21.19 16.44
N GLY A 929 -31.44 -20.99 16.84
CA GLY A 929 -30.60 -21.97 17.54
C GLY A 929 -29.43 -21.28 18.24
N ASN A 930 -28.79 -21.99 19.17
CA ASN A 930 -27.66 -21.51 19.97
C ASN A 930 -26.32 -22.14 19.57
N THR A 931 -26.32 -23.08 18.62
CA THR A 931 -25.10 -23.67 18.03
C THR A 931 -25.16 -23.65 16.49
N VAL A 932 -24.00 -23.80 15.84
CA VAL A 932 -23.91 -23.86 14.36
C VAL A 932 -24.70 -25.05 13.82
N GLU A 933 -24.59 -26.20 14.48
CA GLU A 933 -25.25 -27.45 14.06
C GLU A 933 -26.78 -27.32 14.14
N GLU A 934 -27.30 -26.61 15.15
CA GLU A 934 -28.74 -26.34 15.27
C GLU A 934 -29.25 -25.44 14.14
N ILE A 935 -28.47 -24.41 13.77
CA ILE A 935 -28.81 -23.47 12.70
C ILE A 935 -28.74 -24.17 11.33
N GLU A 936 -27.69 -24.93 11.07
CA GLU A 936 -27.49 -25.62 9.79
C GLU A 936 -28.48 -26.78 9.59
N ALA A 937 -28.83 -27.51 10.65
CA ALA A 937 -29.78 -28.62 10.56
C ALA A 937 -31.23 -28.15 10.38
N ASN A 938 -31.61 -27.00 10.96
CA ASN A 938 -33.00 -26.58 11.02
C ASN A 938 -33.34 -25.34 10.18
N GLY A 939 -32.34 -24.51 9.84
CA GLY A 939 -32.52 -23.21 9.20
C GLY A 939 -33.02 -23.26 7.75
N LEU A 940 -33.20 -22.08 7.17
CA LEU A 940 -33.57 -21.94 5.77
C LEU A 940 -32.37 -22.34 4.90
N SER A 941 -32.58 -23.31 4.01
CA SER A 941 -31.60 -23.64 2.97
C SER A 941 -31.73 -22.68 1.79
N GLU A 942 -30.73 -22.64 0.92
CA GLU A 942 -30.78 -21.86 -0.32
C GLU A 942 -31.93 -22.29 -1.23
N ALA A 943 -32.22 -23.59 -1.28
CA ALA A 943 -33.34 -24.15 -2.04
C ALA A 943 -34.70 -23.65 -1.51
N ASP A 944 -34.83 -23.44 -0.19
CA ASP A 944 -36.04 -22.89 0.40
C ASP A 944 -36.26 -21.43 -0.03
N VAL A 945 -35.21 -20.61 0.02
CA VAL A 945 -35.28 -19.20 -0.40
C VAL A 945 -35.70 -19.09 -1.85
N GLN A 946 -35.05 -19.85 -2.74
CA GLN A 946 -35.41 -19.88 -4.16
C GLN A 946 -36.85 -20.34 -4.38
N HIS A 947 -37.32 -21.34 -3.63
CA HIS A 947 -38.71 -21.78 -3.70
C HIS A 947 -39.69 -20.67 -3.32
N PHE A 948 -39.45 -19.96 -2.20
CA PHE A 948 -40.30 -18.85 -1.77
C PHE A 948 -40.30 -17.69 -2.76
N GLN A 949 -39.14 -17.33 -3.31
CA GLN A 949 -39.03 -16.29 -4.34
C GLN A 949 -39.80 -16.66 -5.62
N GLN A 950 -39.77 -17.93 -6.05
CA GLN A 950 -40.51 -18.39 -7.23
C GLN A 950 -42.03 -18.29 -7.06
N ILE A 951 -42.57 -18.52 -5.85
CA ILE A 951 -44.01 -18.44 -5.59
C ILE A 951 -44.49 -17.01 -5.26
N ALA A 952 -43.59 -16.10 -4.90
CA ALA A 952 -43.92 -14.74 -4.48
C ALA A 952 -44.79 -13.95 -5.47
N PRO A 953 -44.53 -13.95 -6.80
CA PRO A 953 -45.37 -13.23 -7.76
C PRO A 953 -46.83 -13.69 -7.75
N SER A 954 -47.07 -14.99 -7.54
CA SER A 954 -48.43 -15.56 -7.47
C SER A 954 -49.18 -15.12 -6.22
N ILE A 955 -48.46 -15.00 -5.09
CA ILE A 955 -49.02 -14.52 -3.81
C ILE A 955 -49.40 -13.04 -3.93
N TYR A 956 -48.49 -12.20 -4.41
CA TYR A 956 -48.75 -10.77 -4.58
C TYR A 956 -49.87 -10.50 -5.60
N ALA A 957 -49.94 -11.27 -6.70
CA ALA A 957 -51.05 -11.18 -7.64
C ALA A 957 -52.41 -11.51 -6.99
N ARG A 958 -52.45 -12.46 -6.05
CA ARG A 958 -53.67 -12.80 -5.30
C ARG A 958 -54.08 -11.71 -4.32
N ILE A 959 -53.13 -11.06 -3.66
CA ILE A 959 -53.38 -9.89 -2.81
C ILE A 959 -53.97 -8.75 -3.62
N ALA A 960 -53.37 -8.43 -4.77
CA ALA A 960 -53.85 -7.37 -5.66
C ALA A 960 -55.30 -7.62 -6.14
N ARG A 961 -55.65 -8.87 -6.49
CA ARG A 961 -57.05 -9.24 -6.83
C ARG A 961 -58.00 -9.10 -5.63
N ASN A 962 -57.60 -9.57 -4.45
CA ASN A 962 -58.44 -9.46 -3.25
C ASN A 962 -58.67 -7.99 -2.85
N GLN A 963 -57.66 -7.13 -3.03
CA GLN A 963 -57.78 -5.69 -2.84
C GLN A 963 -58.70 -5.04 -3.88
N SER A 964 -58.60 -5.41 -5.16
CA SER A 964 -59.50 -4.89 -6.20
C SER A 964 -60.96 -5.33 -5.99
N ILE A 965 -61.19 -6.55 -5.50
CA ILE A 965 -62.53 -7.04 -5.13
C ILE A 965 -63.07 -6.29 -3.91
N LYS A 966 -62.25 -6.05 -2.87
CA LYS A 966 -62.66 -5.20 -1.74
C LYS A 966 -62.98 -3.76 -2.16
N MET A 967 -62.18 -3.19 -3.07
CA MET A 967 -62.40 -1.83 -3.59
C MET A 967 -63.69 -1.76 -4.43
N ASN A 968 -63.96 -2.76 -5.27
CA ASN A 968 -65.22 -2.84 -6.03
C ASN A 968 -66.43 -3.06 -5.12
N ASN A 969 -66.33 -3.89 -4.07
CA ASN A 969 -67.41 -4.08 -3.09
C ASN A 969 -67.65 -2.83 -2.22
N ILE A 970 -66.61 -2.03 -1.93
CA ILE A 970 -66.76 -0.73 -1.26
C ILE A 970 -67.47 0.25 -2.18
N ILE A 971 -67.11 0.28 -3.47
CA ILE A 971 -67.76 1.12 -4.48
C ILE A 971 -69.22 0.71 -4.68
N GLU A 972 -69.54 -0.58 -4.84
CA GLU A 972 -70.93 -1.07 -4.98
C GLU A 972 -71.80 -0.88 -3.73
N ASN A 973 -71.24 -0.87 -2.51
CA ASN A 973 -71.99 -0.55 -1.28
C ASN A 973 -72.07 0.96 -0.98
N SER A 974 -71.41 1.80 -1.79
CA SER A 974 -71.45 3.27 -1.67
C SER A 974 -72.23 3.95 -2.81
N TYR A 975 -72.95 3.16 -3.61
CA TYR A 975 -73.96 3.60 -4.59
C TYR A 975 -75.37 3.22 -4.15
#